data_AF-A0AAD6VPC9-F1
#
_entry.id   AF-A0AAD6VPC9-F1
#
_cell.length_a   1.000
_cell.length_b   1.000
_cell.length_c   1.000
_cell.angle_alpha   90.00
_cell.angle_beta   90.00
_cell.angle_gamma   90.00
#
_symmetry.space_group_name_H-M   'P 1'
#
loop_
_entity.id
_entity.type
_entity.pdbx_description
1 polymer ?
#
loop_
_entity_poly.entity_id
_entity_poly.type
_entity_poly.pdbx_seq_one_letter_code
_entity_poly.pdbx_strand_id
1 'polypeptide(L)'
;WNPWPDGKWETTYTRDHFDQCQFAVHWACEVRGGKKNSVGSSRATNKFDGAHTLRLCLCVMKCTNRHCDIITRPQTKNARRLAQLQGDCSCGAQLRHYKCDVRIEYWIYRDGAHFRHSGYHHHEKVPARHLTLREKTQFENVVNEHPRMGPAQLLAGRPAVDGPGPSVADISNVLLNPRRIQYERRKILNPENKARDQRFFPKLERFKQKHPDWTVGVHWMDDINVIVLQSPWQRRMGLKDHIKTEAVNGIVSDACHDYFIGHNQLLFLSSTYEPFHLKSWTPILMTYSNGATAVHYRIHFLYLFRGLAARCREIKRKVTDELFANVVDFSDAQRNGFIQAFVDFWLEFAPHGRNESKLTRAAAALVKGCRQHFDNQITRVAKISRIVGPERQSRFRKFAKELLRQKTTKGLRACAAEFIREFPGAKPWVDWWMRPSHASMLFLVASGMALKLWESLPATTNSAESMHHRIYKMIGRRNTLFYGMEGLVRIAETFERSYNAARQGHKIYYGRDPQYWKTTRFRYSWTKHSRHEPRRKLSMDGRAPDTIARLKGKASRKKRTGVAAPTTKAPEFQRSFRWQNNSCWLDSSLTMEQVALPGFDDGGCRVLTNMRQSFRKNLMSAKMTRSIGSSDATFGWLQQILGKLDSRKAAPDQATKRCISFFRPYSVQVKKCLGSEAAPLEHWEVSHPLWRAPFQLSTTVHRIFSGDLTKWFRWLLDPSEWEAASCWRQWDSNPWCNGVAMAKEYILSIPVVLILEVGDTLGSSWKVPPNLLPLGKKFAADGVKYNLVAQIYTNYTVELGPHSHFIARYVTPDGDKIFDYDGMKHDGHAEHRPGAKLSGWLSGQSNKLSCLPVGYRLVAVIYRLEGGGAAQQVF
;
A
#
# COMPACT_ATOMS: atom_id res chain seq x y z
N TRP A 1 20.20 -33.14 -21.78
CA TRP A 1 21.53 -33.18 -21.12
C TRP A 1 21.69 -34.47 -20.34
N ASN A 2 22.73 -35.27 -20.62
CA ASN A 2 23.07 -36.46 -19.84
C ASN A 2 23.99 -36.05 -18.66
N PRO A 3 23.58 -36.25 -17.39
CA PRO A 3 24.39 -35.87 -16.23
C PRO A 3 25.54 -36.84 -15.93
N TRP A 4 25.59 -37.99 -16.61
CA TRP A 4 26.66 -38.99 -16.56
C TRP A 4 27.36 -39.05 -17.93
N PRO A 5 28.05 -37.98 -18.35
CA PRO A 5 28.82 -38.02 -19.59
C PRO A 5 29.89 -39.10 -19.46
N ASP A 6 30.08 -39.88 -20.52
CA ASP A 6 31.09 -40.92 -20.59
C ASP A 6 31.55 -41.10 -22.04
N GLY A 7 32.76 -41.61 -22.24
CA GLY A 7 33.41 -41.75 -23.54
C GLY A 7 34.04 -40.46 -24.08
N LYS A 8 34.78 -40.56 -25.17
CA LYS A 8 35.52 -39.42 -25.74
C LYS A 8 34.68 -38.72 -26.81
N TRP A 9 34.20 -37.51 -26.51
CA TRP A 9 33.37 -36.72 -27.43
C TRP A 9 33.35 -35.23 -27.09
N GLU A 10 32.96 -34.41 -28.06
CA GLU A 10 32.70 -32.99 -27.88
C GLU A 10 31.48 -32.55 -28.71
N THR A 11 30.80 -31.48 -28.28
CA THR A 11 29.64 -30.95 -28.98
C THR A 11 29.34 -29.51 -28.57
N THR A 12 28.51 -28.82 -29.36
CA THR A 12 28.13 -27.43 -29.11
C THR A 12 26.63 -27.35 -28.87
N TYR A 13 26.23 -26.58 -27.87
CA TYR A 13 24.86 -26.35 -27.48
C TYR A 13 24.50 -24.87 -27.56
N THR A 14 23.21 -24.57 -27.74
CA THR A 14 22.69 -23.21 -27.69
C THR A 14 22.82 -22.61 -26.29
N ARG A 15 22.76 -21.28 -26.20
CA ARG A 15 22.81 -20.59 -24.91
C ARG A 15 21.66 -21.02 -23.99
N ASP A 16 20.46 -21.12 -24.53
CA ASP A 16 19.28 -21.55 -23.78
C ASP A 16 19.42 -22.97 -23.23
N HIS A 17 20.01 -23.89 -24.01
CA HIS A 17 20.25 -25.25 -23.54
C HIS A 17 21.20 -25.26 -22.33
N PHE A 18 22.27 -24.46 -22.39
CA PHE A 18 23.19 -24.30 -21.27
C PHE A 18 22.50 -23.66 -20.05
N ASP A 19 21.72 -22.60 -20.23
CA ASP A 19 21.07 -21.92 -19.10
C ASP A 19 20.04 -22.81 -18.37
N GLN A 20 19.46 -23.79 -19.07
CA GLN A 20 18.54 -24.77 -18.47
C GLN A 20 19.25 -25.85 -17.63
N CYS A 21 20.41 -26.36 -18.06
CA CYS A 21 21.05 -27.52 -17.44
C CYS A 21 22.39 -27.22 -16.75
N GLN A 22 23.04 -26.11 -17.12
CA GLN A 22 24.36 -25.63 -16.68
C GLN A 22 25.48 -26.68 -16.79
N PHE A 23 25.31 -27.63 -17.72
CA PHE A 23 26.11 -28.86 -17.82
C PHE A 23 26.36 -29.51 -16.45
N ALA A 24 25.33 -29.57 -15.61
CA ALA A 24 25.46 -30.19 -14.29
C ALA A 24 25.74 -31.69 -14.45
N VAL A 25 26.79 -32.18 -13.78
CA VAL A 25 27.22 -33.59 -13.84
C VAL A 25 27.11 -34.26 -12.48
N HIS A 26 26.82 -35.55 -12.49
CA HIS A 26 26.74 -36.37 -11.28
C HIS A 26 28.05 -37.06 -10.94
N TRP A 27 29.06 -37.06 -11.81
CA TRP A 27 30.42 -37.45 -11.43
C TRP A 27 30.94 -36.54 -10.31
N ALA A 28 31.69 -37.10 -9.36
CA ALA A 28 32.39 -36.29 -8.37
C ALA A 28 33.52 -35.56 -9.09
N CYS A 29 33.50 -34.22 -9.10
CA CYS A 29 34.51 -33.45 -9.80
C CYS A 29 35.07 -32.31 -8.97
N GLU A 30 36.37 -32.05 -9.14
CA GLU A 30 37.01 -30.80 -8.74
C GLU A 30 36.89 -29.81 -9.89
N VAL A 31 36.34 -28.64 -9.62
CA VAL A 31 36.26 -27.55 -10.60
C VAL A 31 37.51 -26.71 -10.49
N ARG A 32 38.25 -26.59 -11.59
CA ARG A 32 39.36 -25.64 -11.74
C ARG A 32 38.87 -24.51 -12.64
N GLY A 33 38.86 -23.29 -12.12
CA GLY A 33 38.65 -22.10 -12.95
C GLY A 33 39.77 -21.98 -13.99
N GLY A 34 39.54 -21.20 -15.05
CA GLY A 34 40.59 -20.90 -16.02
C GLY A 34 41.90 -20.47 -15.34
N LYS A 35 43.05 -20.73 -16.00
CA LYS A 35 44.37 -20.31 -15.49
C LYS A 35 44.28 -18.86 -15.00
N LYS A 36 45.03 -18.49 -13.95
CA LYS A 36 45.03 -17.11 -13.39
C LYS A 36 45.24 -15.98 -14.43
N ASN A 37 45.63 -16.33 -15.67
CA ASN A 37 45.84 -15.43 -16.80
C ASN A 37 44.96 -15.73 -18.05
N SER A 38 43.96 -16.61 -18.01
CA SER A 38 43.10 -16.89 -19.18
C SER A 38 41.90 -15.94 -19.23
N VAL A 39 41.97 -14.96 -20.13
CA VAL A 39 41.01 -13.86 -20.37
C VAL A 39 39.78 -14.35 -21.18
N GLY A 40 39.16 -15.45 -20.77
CA GLY A 40 37.98 -15.98 -21.45
C GLY A 40 36.72 -15.19 -21.11
N SER A 41 35.96 -14.73 -22.11
CA SER A 41 34.77 -13.89 -21.90
C SER A 41 33.50 -14.60 -22.35
N SER A 42 32.45 -14.58 -21.53
CA SER A 42 31.13 -15.07 -21.95
C SER A 42 30.48 -14.24 -23.07
N ARG A 43 31.11 -13.13 -23.46
CA ARG A 43 30.71 -12.27 -24.60
C ARG A 43 31.55 -12.52 -25.85
N ALA A 44 32.52 -13.45 -25.81
CA ALA A 44 33.33 -13.78 -26.97
C ALA A 44 32.47 -14.36 -28.10
N THR A 45 32.86 -14.07 -29.35
CA THR A 45 32.21 -14.60 -30.55
C THR A 45 32.72 -15.99 -30.90
N ASN A 46 34.02 -16.25 -30.67
CA ASN A 46 34.61 -17.57 -30.83
C ASN A 46 34.38 -18.44 -29.59
N LYS A 47 34.08 -19.72 -29.82
CA LYS A 47 33.81 -20.71 -28.78
C LYS A 47 34.99 -20.93 -27.83
N PHE A 48 36.25 -20.89 -28.29
CA PHE A 48 37.41 -21.16 -27.44
C PHE A 48 37.95 -19.94 -26.68
N ASP A 49 37.53 -18.74 -27.07
CA ASP A 49 37.75 -17.49 -26.33
C ASP A 49 36.68 -17.24 -25.25
N GLY A 50 35.72 -18.16 -25.14
CA GLY A 50 34.67 -18.15 -24.14
C GLY A 50 35.19 -18.32 -22.70
N ALA A 51 34.33 -18.03 -21.72
CA ALA A 51 34.63 -18.33 -20.32
C ALA A 51 34.77 -19.86 -20.14
N HIS A 52 36.00 -20.30 -19.86
CA HIS A 52 36.38 -21.72 -19.77
C HIS A 52 36.22 -22.27 -18.35
N THR A 53 35.72 -23.50 -18.25
CA THR A 53 35.68 -24.28 -17.02
C THR A 53 36.22 -25.68 -17.26
N LEU A 54 37.16 -26.10 -16.41
CA LEU A 54 37.69 -27.47 -16.36
C LEU A 54 37.16 -28.18 -15.11
N ARG A 55 36.71 -29.42 -15.26
CA ARG A 55 36.36 -30.32 -14.17
C ARG A 55 37.16 -31.60 -14.28
N LEU A 56 37.84 -31.97 -13.21
CA LEU A 56 38.59 -33.23 -13.11
C LEU A 56 37.79 -34.23 -12.29
N CYS A 57 37.68 -35.47 -12.76
CA CYS A 57 37.01 -36.52 -12.00
C CYS A 57 37.78 -36.80 -10.70
N LEU A 58 37.06 -36.81 -9.59
CA LEU A 58 37.54 -37.20 -8.26
C LEU A 58 37.26 -38.66 -7.95
N CYS A 59 36.68 -39.37 -8.91
CA CYS A 59 36.51 -40.82 -8.87
C CYS A 59 35.54 -41.26 -7.77
N VAL A 60 35.81 -42.41 -7.14
CA VAL A 60 34.96 -43.03 -6.11
C VAL A 60 35.78 -43.51 -4.92
N MET A 61 35.20 -43.47 -3.72
CA MET A 61 35.71 -44.15 -2.53
C MET A 61 34.85 -45.37 -2.23
N LYS A 62 35.48 -46.54 -2.06
CA LYS A 62 34.77 -47.76 -1.69
C LYS A 62 35.24 -48.29 -0.34
N CYS A 63 34.35 -49.00 0.32
CA CYS A 63 34.73 -49.80 1.47
C CYS A 63 35.73 -50.90 1.06
N THR A 64 36.64 -51.23 1.96
CA THR A 64 37.56 -52.37 1.83
C THR A 64 36.88 -53.71 2.13
N ASN A 65 35.75 -53.70 2.85
CA ASN A 65 34.91 -54.88 3.03
C ASN A 65 34.17 -55.22 1.73
N ARG A 66 34.42 -56.41 1.18
CA ARG A 66 33.83 -56.89 -0.09
C ARG A 66 32.31 -57.12 -0.02
N HIS A 67 31.75 -57.23 1.19
CA HIS A 67 30.31 -57.39 1.40
C HIS A 67 29.59 -56.07 1.73
N CYS A 68 30.28 -54.94 1.61
CA CYS A 68 29.72 -53.62 1.89
C CYS A 68 29.49 -52.82 0.60
N ASP A 69 28.23 -52.55 0.28
CA ASP A 69 27.81 -51.84 -0.94
C ASP A 69 27.93 -50.31 -0.83
N ILE A 70 28.50 -49.79 0.26
CA ILE A 70 28.59 -48.35 0.50
C ILE A 70 29.61 -47.73 -0.46
N ILE A 71 29.07 -46.96 -1.41
CA ILE A 71 29.84 -46.11 -2.31
C ILE A 71 29.86 -44.68 -1.78
N THR A 72 31.05 -44.20 -1.43
CA THR A 72 31.26 -42.85 -0.87
C THR A 72 31.68 -41.87 -1.94
N ARG A 73 31.00 -40.72 -1.98
CA ARG A 73 31.35 -39.60 -2.87
C ARG A 73 32.54 -38.82 -2.30
N PRO A 74 33.66 -38.70 -3.04
CA PRO A 74 34.82 -37.92 -2.61
C PRO A 74 34.48 -36.43 -2.43
N GLN A 75 34.95 -35.84 -1.34
CA GLN A 75 34.86 -34.39 -1.12
C GLN A 75 35.74 -33.62 -2.10
N THR A 76 35.28 -32.44 -2.52
CA THR A 76 35.98 -31.64 -3.52
C THR A 76 37.27 -31.04 -2.99
N LYS A 77 37.29 -30.53 -1.76
CA LYS A 77 38.49 -29.99 -1.11
C LYS A 77 39.45 -31.11 -0.69
N ASN A 78 40.72 -31.01 -1.07
CA ASN A 78 41.74 -32.03 -0.79
C ASN A 78 41.82 -32.40 0.70
N ALA A 79 41.96 -31.42 1.59
CA ALA A 79 42.03 -31.66 3.05
C ALA A 79 40.84 -32.47 3.59
N ARG A 80 39.61 -32.19 3.13
CA ARG A 80 38.41 -32.93 3.55
C ARG A 80 38.35 -34.34 2.95
N ARG A 81 38.92 -34.53 1.77
CA ARG A 81 39.01 -35.83 1.13
C ARG A 81 40.00 -36.73 1.85
N LEU A 82 41.15 -36.18 2.27
CA LEU A 82 42.11 -36.90 3.09
C LEU A 82 41.49 -37.29 4.44
N ALA A 83 40.75 -36.39 5.08
CA ALA A 83 40.00 -36.71 6.30
C ALA A 83 38.94 -37.81 6.08
N GLN A 84 38.29 -37.87 4.91
CA GLN A 84 37.37 -38.97 4.58
C GLN A 84 38.08 -40.32 4.47
N LEU A 85 39.33 -40.35 3.99
CA LEU A 85 40.09 -41.59 3.86
C LEU A 85 40.69 -42.08 5.17
N GLN A 86 40.87 -41.17 6.14
CA GLN A 86 41.25 -41.50 7.50
C GLN A 86 40.07 -41.99 8.36
N GLY A 87 38.84 -41.79 7.89
CA GLY A 87 37.64 -42.24 8.58
C GLY A 87 37.19 -43.62 8.11
N ASP A 88 36.50 -44.32 8.98
CA ASP A 88 35.93 -45.63 8.67
C ASP A 88 34.65 -45.50 7.85
N CYS A 89 34.38 -46.52 7.04
CA CYS A 89 33.06 -46.74 6.47
C CYS A 89 32.04 -46.98 7.59
N SER A 90 30.75 -46.77 7.33
CA SER A 90 29.69 -47.03 8.31
C SER A 90 29.60 -48.50 8.78
N CYS A 91 30.23 -49.44 8.05
CA CYS A 91 30.37 -50.84 8.47
C CYS A 91 31.64 -51.11 9.32
N GLY A 92 32.43 -50.08 9.65
CA GLY A 92 33.66 -50.18 10.45
C GLY A 92 34.95 -50.46 9.66
N ALA A 93 34.87 -50.80 8.37
CA ALA A 93 36.06 -51.06 7.55
C ALA A 93 36.60 -49.79 6.86
N GLN A 94 37.88 -49.79 6.48
CA GLN A 94 38.56 -48.65 5.86
C GLN A 94 38.02 -48.29 4.48
N LEU A 95 38.15 -47.01 4.08
CA LEU A 95 37.81 -46.52 2.74
C LEU A 95 39.05 -46.47 1.83
N ARG A 96 38.92 -46.95 0.59
CA ARG A 96 39.96 -46.86 -0.44
C ARG A 96 39.52 -45.94 -1.57
N HIS A 97 40.41 -45.04 -2.01
CA HIS A 97 40.20 -44.15 -3.16
C HIS A 97 40.70 -44.81 -4.46
N TYR A 98 39.84 -44.89 -5.47
CA TYR A 98 40.19 -45.39 -6.80
C TYR A 98 40.42 -44.19 -7.72
N LYS A 99 41.49 -44.15 -8.51
CA LYS A 99 41.82 -42.99 -9.38
C LYS A 99 41.10 -43.06 -10.74
N CYS A 100 40.91 -41.91 -11.38
CA CYS A 100 40.25 -41.71 -12.67
C CYS A 100 40.76 -40.42 -13.29
N ASP A 101 41.22 -40.50 -14.54
CA ASP A 101 41.90 -39.39 -15.22
C ASP A 101 41.00 -38.62 -16.19
N VAL A 102 39.70 -38.91 -16.18
CA VAL A 102 38.71 -38.24 -17.03
C VAL A 102 38.56 -36.76 -16.69
N ARG A 103 38.54 -35.94 -17.73
CA ARG A 103 38.42 -34.49 -17.70
C ARG A 103 37.20 -34.05 -18.49
N ILE A 104 36.54 -33.02 -17.96
CA ILE A 104 35.36 -32.41 -18.55
C ILE A 104 35.64 -30.92 -18.72
N GLU A 105 35.54 -30.43 -19.94
CA GLU A 105 35.78 -29.03 -20.26
C GLU A 105 34.56 -28.42 -20.92
N TYR A 106 34.30 -27.16 -20.63
CA TYR A 106 33.33 -26.40 -21.42
C TYR A 106 33.66 -24.92 -21.46
N TRP A 107 33.24 -24.30 -22.56
CA TRP A 107 33.39 -22.87 -22.83
C TRP A 107 32.02 -22.25 -23.02
N ILE A 108 31.79 -21.13 -22.34
CA ILE A 108 30.58 -20.33 -22.44
C ILE A 108 30.92 -19.09 -23.26
N TYR A 109 30.24 -18.86 -24.38
CA TYR A 109 30.48 -17.71 -25.27
C TYR A 109 29.15 -17.02 -25.61
N ARG A 110 29.17 -15.97 -26.44
CA ARG A 110 28.01 -15.10 -26.70
C ARG A 110 26.81 -15.89 -27.21
N ASP A 111 27.06 -16.76 -28.20
CA ASP A 111 26.02 -17.39 -29.00
C ASP A 111 25.78 -18.86 -28.61
N GLY A 112 26.51 -19.41 -27.62
CA GLY A 112 26.36 -20.79 -27.21
C GLY A 112 27.30 -21.27 -26.11
N ALA A 113 27.36 -22.59 -25.94
CA ALA A 113 28.29 -23.25 -25.04
C ALA A 113 28.87 -24.52 -25.70
N HIS A 114 30.19 -24.66 -25.69
CA HIS A 114 30.89 -25.84 -26.22
C HIS A 114 31.33 -26.75 -25.08
N PHE A 115 31.11 -28.06 -25.20
CA PHE A 115 31.40 -29.06 -24.17
C PHE A 115 32.31 -30.17 -24.73
N ARG A 116 33.28 -30.62 -23.93
CA ARG A 116 34.25 -31.66 -24.28
C ARG A 116 34.45 -32.63 -23.11
N HIS A 117 34.47 -33.92 -23.43
CA HIS A 117 34.71 -35.03 -22.50
C HIS A 117 35.91 -35.87 -22.96
N SER A 118 36.86 -36.16 -22.06
CA SER A 118 38.18 -36.66 -22.47
C SER A 118 38.35 -38.18 -22.54
N GLY A 119 37.42 -39.00 -22.00
CA GLY A 119 37.64 -40.46 -21.90
C GLY A 119 36.52 -41.23 -21.19
N TYR A 120 36.85 -42.44 -20.71
CA TYR A 120 35.90 -43.38 -20.08
C TYR A 120 36.06 -43.49 -18.56
N HIS A 121 34.96 -43.54 -17.83
CA HIS A 121 34.94 -43.76 -16.39
C HIS A 121 34.97 -45.26 -16.04
N HIS A 122 36.10 -45.77 -15.56
CA HIS A 122 36.26 -47.17 -15.14
C HIS A 122 35.95 -47.40 -13.65
N HIS A 123 34.96 -46.69 -13.12
CA HIS A 123 34.55 -46.82 -11.72
C HIS A 123 33.03 -46.60 -11.58
N GLU A 124 32.45 -47.09 -10.49
CA GLU A 124 31.02 -47.01 -10.23
C GLU A 124 30.55 -45.56 -10.08
N LYS A 125 29.26 -45.37 -10.40
CA LYS A 125 28.56 -44.11 -10.24
C LYS A 125 28.34 -43.84 -8.75
N VAL A 126 28.84 -42.69 -8.30
CA VAL A 126 28.56 -42.16 -6.96
C VAL A 126 27.09 -41.72 -6.82
N PRO A 127 26.53 -41.64 -5.61
CA PRO A 127 25.16 -41.15 -5.42
C PRO A 127 24.91 -39.79 -6.08
N ALA A 128 23.80 -39.68 -6.83
CA ALA A 128 23.41 -38.45 -7.53
C ALA A 128 23.14 -37.31 -6.54
N ARG A 129 23.44 -36.06 -6.94
CA ARG A 129 23.39 -34.88 -6.05
C ARG A 129 22.22 -33.94 -6.32
N HIS A 130 21.67 -33.96 -7.53
CA HIS A 130 20.62 -33.05 -7.98
C HIS A 130 19.69 -33.78 -8.95
N LEU A 131 18.51 -33.21 -9.19
CA LEU A 131 17.62 -33.71 -10.24
C LEU A 131 18.17 -33.32 -11.62
N THR A 132 17.91 -34.16 -12.60
CA THR A 132 18.05 -33.80 -14.02
C THR A 132 16.93 -32.85 -14.44
N LEU A 133 17.04 -32.25 -15.63
CA LEU A 133 15.98 -31.39 -16.15
C LEU A 133 14.65 -32.16 -16.31
N ARG A 134 14.72 -33.40 -16.84
CA ARG A 134 13.56 -34.27 -17.01
C ARG A 134 12.91 -34.63 -15.67
N GLU A 135 13.70 -35.09 -14.71
CA GLU A 135 13.22 -35.43 -13.36
C GLU A 135 12.63 -34.21 -12.65
N LYS A 136 13.24 -33.04 -12.83
CA LYS A 136 12.73 -31.79 -12.28
C LYS A 136 11.36 -31.44 -12.88
N THR A 137 11.18 -31.58 -14.19
CA THR A 137 9.88 -31.38 -14.85
C THR A 137 8.83 -32.39 -14.36
N GLN A 138 9.19 -33.67 -14.23
CA GLN A 138 8.29 -34.69 -13.68
C GLN A 138 7.89 -34.37 -12.23
N PHE A 139 8.84 -33.97 -11.40
CA PHE A 139 8.58 -33.55 -10.02
C PHE A 139 7.72 -32.28 -9.94
N GLU A 140 7.98 -31.31 -10.83
CA GLU A 140 7.18 -30.09 -10.97
C GLU A 140 5.72 -30.41 -11.31
N ASN A 141 5.48 -31.31 -12.26
CA ASN A 141 4.12 -31.74 -12.60
C ASN A 141 3.40 -32.36 -11.39
N VAL A 142 4.05 -33.28 -10.67
CA VAL A 142 3.46 -33.90 -9.47
C VAL A 142 3.13 -32.87 -8.38
N VAL A 143 4.01 -31.90 -8.14
CA VAL A 143 3.75 -30.83 -7.15
C VAL A 143 2.64 -29.89 -7.60
N ASN A 144 2.55 -29.58 -8.90
CA ASN A 144 1.50 -28.73 -9.45
C ASN A 144 0.12 -29.40 -9.42
N GLU A 145 0.06 -30.71 -9.64
CA GLU A 145 -1.15 -31.52 -9.50
C GLU A 145 -1.59 -31.64 -8.03
N HIS A 146 -0.64 -31.73 -7.10
CA HIS A 146 -0.92 -31.95 -5.67
C HIS A 146 -0.23 -30.93 -4.75
N PRO A 147 -0.54 -29.62 -4.85
CA PRO A 147 0.21 -28.56 -4.18
C PRO A 147 0.11 -28.60 -2.64
N ARG A 148 -0.93 -29.25 -2.10
CA ARG A 148 -1.15 -29.36 -0.65
C ARG A 148 -0.44 -30.55 0.01
N MET A 149 0.06 -31.51 -0.76
CA MET A 149 0.76 -32.66 -0.20
C MET A 149 2.10 -32.26 0.41
N GLY A 150 2.35 -32.75 1.63
CA GLY A 150 3.62 -32.54 2.34
C GLY A 150 4.74 -33.45 1.84
N PRO A 151 6.01 -33.16 2.19
CA PRO A 151 7.17 -33.94 1.73
C PRO A 151 7.09 -35.44 2.07
N ALA A 152 6.63 -35.79 3.28
CA ALA A 152 6.48 -37.17 3.70
C ALA A 152 5.38 -37.91 2.90
N GLN A 153 4.27 -37.21 2.58
CA GLN A 153 3.20 -37.77 1.76
C GLN A 153 3.65 -37.99 0.31
N LEU A 154 4.42 -37.05 -0.25
CA LEU A 154 5.01 -37.21 -1.58
C LEU A 154 5.99 -38.40 -1.63
N LEU A 155 6.74 -38.63 -0.56
CA LEU A 155 7.65 -39.77 -0.44
C LEU A 155 6.91 -41.11 -0.26
N ALA A 156 5.84 -41.14 0.54
CA ALA A 156 5.08 -42.36 0.79
C ALA A 156 4.20 -42.79 -0.40
N GLY A 157 3.84 -41.85 -1.28
CA GLY A 157 2.96 -42.12 -2.42
C GLY A 157 1.67 -41.32 -2.35
N ARG A 158 1.09 -41.04 -3.52
CA ARG A 158 -0.11 -40.21 -3.65
C ARG A 158 -1.35 -40.97 -3.20
N PRO A 159 -2.29 -40.39 -2.43
CA PRO A 159 -3.56 -41.06 -2.18
C PRO A 159 -4.30 -41.29 -3.50
N ALA A 160 -4.55 -42.55 -3.85
CA ALA A 160 -5.42 -42.96 -4.97
C ALA A 160 -6.57 -43.83 -4.44
N VAL A 161 -7.58 -44.03 -5.27
CA VAL A 161 -8.81 -44.78 -4.90
C VAL A 161 -8.48 -46.20 -4.44
N ASP A 162 -7.44 -46.82 -5.03
CA ASP A 162 -7.03 -48.21 -4.76
C ASP A 162 -5.72 -48.32 -3.97
N GLY A 163 -5.33 -47.28 -3.22
CA GLY A 163 -4.12 -47.26 -2.37
C GLY A 163 -3.13 -46.13 -2.69
N PRO A 164 -1.91 -46.16 -2.13
CA PRO A 164 -0.90 -45.14 -2.42
C PRO A 164 -0.34 -45.34 -3.85
N GLY A 165 -0.61 -44.38 -4.73
CA GLY A 165 -0.02 -44.26 -6.05
C GLY A 165 1.47 -43.85 -6.02
N PRO A 166 2.10 -43.66 -7.20
CA PRO A 166 3.56 -43.58 -7.33
C PRO A 166 4.23 -42.53 -6.45
N SER A 167 5.39 -42.88 -5.90
CA SER A 167 6.21 -42.03 -5.05
C SER A 167 7.04 -41.06 -5.89
N VAL A 168 7.35 -39.88 -5.33
CA VAL A 168 8.35 -39.01 -5.96
C VAL A 168 9.76 -39.60 -5.91
N ALA A 169 10.02 -40.61 -5.06
CA ALA A 169 11.28 -41.34 -5.06
C ALA A 169 11.49 -42.14 -6.35
N ASP A 170 10.41 -42.58 -7.01
CA ASP A 170 10.46 -43.31 -8.29
C ASP A 170 10.95 -42.42 -9.44
N ILE A 171 10.88 -41.09 -9.28
CA ILE A 171 11.41 -40.12 -10.24
C ILE A 171 12.94 -40.06 -10.12
N SER A 172 13.49 -40.06 -8.90
CA SER A 172 14.92 -39.99 -8.65
C SER A 172 15.26 -40.34 -7.20
N ASN A 173 16.32 -41.14 -6.99
CA ASN A 173 16.83 -41.47 -5.65
C ASN A 173 17.23 -40.23 -4.84
N VAL A 174 17.48 -39.08 -5.47
CA VAL A 174 17.71 -37.78 -4.80
C VAL A 174 16.51 -37.38 -3.93
N LEU A 175 15.31 -37.85 -4.26
CA LEU A 175 14.06 -37.55 -3.58
C LEU A 175 13.73 -38.52 -2.44
N LEU A 176 14.55 -39.54 -2.18
CA LEU A 176 14.42 -40.36 -0.96
C LEU A 176 14.62 -39.54 0.33
N ASN A 177 15.19 -38.34 0.22
CA ASN A 177 15.38 -37.43 1.35
C ASN A 177 14.19 -36.44 1.48
N PRO A 178 13.36 -36.51 2.55
CA PRO A 178 12.23 -35.60 2.75
C PRO A 178 12.61 -34.11 2.78
N ARG A 179 13.81 -33.78 3.29
CA ARG A 179 14.31 -32.40 3.29
C ARG A 179 14.60 -31.92 1.87
N ARG A 180 15.07 -32.82 0.99
CA ARG A 180 15.29 -32.51 -0.42
C ARG A 180 13.97 -32.28 -1.15
N ILE A 181 12.97 -33.15 -0.92
CA ILE A 181 11.60 -32.95 -1.43
C ILE A 181 11.07 -31.59 -0.98
N GLN A 182 11.19 -31.25 0.31
CA GLN A 182 10.73 -29.97 0.85
C GLN A 182 11.41 -28.78 0.15
N TYR A 183 12.72 -28.87 -0.07
CA TYR A 183 13.50 -27.82 -0.73
C TYR A 183 13.05 -27.60 -2.18
N GLU A 184 12.93 -28.66 -2.98
CA GLU A 184 12.48 -28.53 -4.38
C GLU A 184 11.01 -28.10 -4.46
N ARG A 185 10.13 -28.66 -3.62
CA ARG A 185 8.72 -28.24 -3.50
C ARG A 185 8.59 -26.75 -3.18
N ARG A 186 9.43 -26.23 -2.27
CA ARG A 186 9.42 -24.80 -1.92
C ARG A 186 9.80 -23.90 -3.10
N LYS A 187 10.72 -24.31 -3.97
CA LYS A 187 11.07 -23.53 -5.17
C LYS A 187 9.89 -23.43 -6.14
N ILE A 188 9.08 -24.47 -6.22
CA ILE A 188 7.93 -24.56 -7.12
C ILE A 188 6.76 -23.74 -6.57
N LEU A 189 6.44 -23.91 -5.29
CA LEU A 189 5.31 -23.22 -4.65
C LEU A 189 5.59 -21.75 -4.34
N ASN A 190 6.86 -21.39 -4.09
CA ASN A 190 7.28 -20.02 -3.80
C ASN A 190 8.33 -19.55 -4.83
N PRO A 191 7.94 -19.32 -6.10
CA PRO A 191 8.86 -18.86 -7.15
C PRO A 191 9.46 -17.47 -6.85
N GLU A 192 8.88 -16.72 -5.91
CA GLU A 192 9.31 -15.37 -5.50
C GLU A 192 10.66 -15.34 -4.76
N ASN A 193 11.17 -16.48 -4.27
CA ASN A 193 12.49 -16.55 -3.62
C ASN A 193 13.69 -16.48 -4.59
N LYS A 194 13.47 -16.28 -5.90
CA LYS A 194 14.55 -16.09 -6.89
C LYS A 194 14.44 -14.87 -7.80
N ALA A 195 13.46 -13.99 -7.62
CA ALA A 195 13.45 -12.74 -8.37
C ALA A 195 12.82 -11.63 -7.55
N ARG A 196 13.62 -10.59 -7.29
CA ARG A 196 13.10 -9.23 -7.11
C ARG A 196 12.09 -8.94 -8.23
N ASP A 197 11.07 -8.20 -7.85
CA ASP A 197 9.82 -7.89 -8.52
C ASP A 197 9.94 -7.16 -9.89
N GLN A 198 10.63 -7.77 -10.86
CA GLN A 198 10.80 -7.25 -12.23
C GLN A 198 9.83 -7.91 -13.24
N ARG A 199 8.92 -8.79 -12.79
CA ARG A 199 8.04 -9.58 -13.70
C ARG A 199 6.53 -9.30 -13.54
N PHE A 200 6.12 -8.30 -12.76
CA PHE A 200 4.68 -7.97 -12.59
C PHE A 200 4.02 -7.54 -13.90
N PHE A 201 4.56 -6.50 -14.56
CA PHE A 201 3.98 -5.97 -15.80
C PHE A 201 3.91 -7.03 -16.92
N PRO A 202 4.95 -7.84 -17.18
CA PRO A 202 4.84 -8.96 -18.12
C PRO A 202 3.75 -9.98 -17.78
N LYS A 203 3.51 -10.27 -16.48
CA LYS A 203 2.43 -11.17 -16.06
C LYS A 203 1.04 -10.56 -16.25
N LEU A 204 0.90 -9.26 -15.97
CA LEU A 204 -0.34 -8.53 -16.20
C LEU A 204 -0.66 -8.43 -17.69
N GLU A 205 0.34 -8.18 -18.52
CA GLU A 205 0.17 -8.14 -19.97
C GLU A 205 -0.24 -9.51 -20.51
N ARG A 206 0.43 -10.59 -20.06
CA ARG A 206 0.02 -11.95 -20.40
C ARG A 206 -1.41 -12.28 -19.94
N PHE A 207 -1.82 -11.78 -18.78
CA PHE A 207 -3.18 -11.96 -18.28
C PHE A 207 -4.20 -11.25 -19.17
N LYS A 208 -3.93 -10.01 -19.60
CA LYS A 208 -4.78 -9.26 -20.54
C LYS A 208 -4.85 -9.93 -21.90
N GLN A 209 -3.71 -10.37 -22.45
CA GLN A 209 -3.65 -11.11 -23.72
C GLN A 209 -4.44 -12.41 -23.70
N LYS A 210 -4.45 -13.10 -22.54
CA LYS A 210 -5.22 -14.33 -22.36
C LYS A 210 -6.73 -14.08 -22.26
N HIS A 211 -7.13 -12.90 -21.79
CA HIS A 211 -8.52 -12.51 -21.57
C HIS A 211 -8.86 -11.20 -22.31
N PRO A 212 -8.75 -11.17 -23.65
CA PRO A 212 -8.79 -9.92 -24.44
C PRO A 212 -10.15 -9.22 -24.37
N ASP A 213 -11.25 -9.97 -24.25
CA ASP A 213 -12.61 -9.42 -24.20
C ASP A 213 -13.00 -8.91 -22.81
N TRP A 214 -12.15 -9.12 -21.80
CA TRP A 214 -12.40 -8.68 -20.45
C TRP A 214 -11.99 -7.23 -20.24
N THR A 215 -12.81 -6.48 -19.52
CA THR A 215 -12.38 -5.20 -18.97
C THR A 215 -11.46 -5.45 -17.78
N VAL A 216 -10.17 -5.17 -17.97
CA VAL A 216 -9.13 -5.23 -16.93
C VAL A 216 -8.65 -3.81 -16.61
N GLY A 217 -9.35 -3.17 -15.67
CA GLY A 217 -9.00 -1.83 -15.16
C GLY A 217 -7.85 -1.90 -14.18
N VAL A 218 -6.81 -1.07 -14.35
CA VAL A 218 -5.57 -1.11 -13.55
C VAL A 218 -5.28 0.31 -13.08
N HIS A 219 -5.33 0.55 -11.78
CA HIS A 219 -5.21 1.89 -11.18
C HIS A 219 -4.12 1.97 -10.12
N TRP A 220 -2.87 2.25 -10.53
CA TRP A 220 -1.71 2.45 -9.65
C TRP A 220 -1.49 3.93 -9.42
N MET A 221 -1.79 4.38 -8.21
CA MET A 221 -1.53 5.74 -7.74
C MET A 221 -0.98 5.64 -6.32
N ASP A 222 0.32 5.90 -6.14
CA ASP A 222 1.00 5.84 -4.85
C ASP A 222 0.74 4.53 -4.09
N ASP A 223 0.00 4.60 -2.99
CA ASP A 223 -0.40 3.47 -2.14
C ASP A 223 -1.75 2.83 -2.52
N ILE A 224 -2.42 3.33 -3.56
CA ILE A 224 -3.70 2.81 -4.05
C ILE A 224 -3.46 1.88 -5.23
N ASN A 225 -3.73 0.59 -5.00
CA ASN A 225 -3.67 -0.45 -6.02
C ASN A 225 -5.00 -1.21 -6.15
N VAL A 226 -5.71 -0.92 -7.24
CA VAL A 226 -6.99 -1.52 -7.60
C VAL A 226 -6.99 -2.18 -9.00
N ILE A 227 -7.16 -3.52 -9.08
CA ILE A 227 -7.43 -4.22 -10.35
C ILE A 227 -8.93 -4.54 -10.44
N VAL A 228 -9.61 -3.98 -11.43
CA VAL A 228 -11.02 -4.24 -11.72
C VAL A 228 -11.14 -5.26 -12.84
N LEU A 229 -11.97 -6.29 -12.63
CA LEU A 229 -12.27 -7.34 -13.60
C LEU A 229 -13.78 -7.37 -13.89
N GLN A 230 -14.13 -7.26 -15.17
CA GLN A 230 -15.51 -7.42 -15.65
C GLN A 230 -15.52 -8.13 -17.00
N SER A 231 -16.24 -9.25 -17.09
CA SER A 231 -16.51 -9.91 -18.38
C SER A 231 -17.66 -9.23 -19.14
N PRO A 232 -17.75 -9.40 -20.47
CA PRO A 232 -18.91 -8.94 -21.24
C PRO A 232 -20.24 -9.46 -20.70
N TRP A 233 -20.28 -10.73 -20.27
CA TRP A 233 -21.47 -11.33 -19.67
C TRP A 233 -21.86 -10.70 -18.34
N GLN A 234 -20.88 -10.43 -17.46
CA GLN A 234 -21.13 -9.72 -16.21
C GLN A 234 -21.71 -8.32 -16.45
N ARG A 235 -21.20 -7.61 -17.45
CA ARG A 235 -21.73 -6.31 -17.87
C ARG A 235 -23.20 -6.41 -18.33
N ARG A 236 -23.53 -7.45 -19.12
CA ARG A 236 -24.93 -7.73 -19.52
C ARG A 236 -25.83 -7.98 -18.33
N MET A 237 -25.38 -8.79 -17.36
CA MET A 237 -26.15 -9.09 -16.14
C MET A 237 -26.29 -7.91 -15.17
N GLY A 238 -25.48 -6.86 -15.34
CA GLY A 238 -25.59 -5.63 -14.55
C GLY A 238 -26.86 -4.84 -14.81
N LEU A 239 -27.43 -4.94 -16.02
CA LEU A 239 -28.65 -4.26 -16.41
C LEU A 239 -29.79 -5.26 -16.52
N LYS A 240 -30.80 -5.15 -15.66
CA LYS A 240 -31.99 -6.00 -15.70
C LYS A 240 -33.28 -5.20 -15.64
N ASP A 241 -34.37 -5.86 -16.01
CA ASP A 241 -35.71 -5.31 -15.86
C ASP A 241 -36.15 -5.31 -14.40
N HIS A 242 -37.04 -4.37 -14.10
CA HIS A 242 -37.57 -4.19 -12.76
C HIS A 242 -38.53 -5.33 -12.40
N ILE A 243 -38.24 -6.00 -11.29
CA ILE A 243 -39.07 -7.09 -10.75
C ILE A 243 -40.06 -6.48 -9.77
N LYS A 244 -41.32 -6.30 -10.20
CA LYS A 244 -42.37 -5.65 -9.41
C LYS A 244 -42.73 -6.38 -8.11
N THR A 245 -42.58 -7.70 -8.10
CA THR A 245 -43.06 -8.57 -7.02
C THR A 245 -42.05 -8.78 -5.90
N GLU A 246 -40.79 -8.35 -6.06
CA GLU A 246 -39.72 -8.69 -5.14
C GLU A 246 -38.75 -7.54 -4.86
N ALA A 247 -38.32 -7.42 -3.60
CA ALA A 247 -37.29 -6.48 -3.16
C ALA A 247 -35.87 -6.99 -3.49
N VAL A 248 -35.59 -7.19 -4.78
CA VAL A 248 -34.32 -7.71 -5.31
C VAL A 248 -33.76 -6.84 -6.44
N ASN A 249 -34.33 -5.65 -6.62
CA ASN A 249 -33.89 -4.67 -7.61
C ASN A 249 -32.67 -3.90 -7.07
N GLY A 250 -31.83 -3.38 -7.97
CA GLY A 250 -30.57 -2.71 -7.64
C GLY A 250 -29.38 -3.66 -7.41
N ILE A 251 -28.30 -3.08 -6.90
CA ILE A 251 -26.98 -3.72 -6.78
C ILE A 251 -26.64 -3.90 -5.31
N VAL A 252 -26.00 -5.01 -4.97
CA VAL A 252 -25.46 -5.25 -3.63
C VAL A 252 -23.95 -5.27 -3.70
N SER A 253 -23.29 -4.40 -2.92
CA SER A 253 -21.83 -4.27 -2.94
C SER A 253 -21.21 -4.48 -1.55
N ASP A 254 -20.17 -5.31 -1.49
CA ASP A 254 -19.48 -5.68 -0.24
C ASP A 254 -17.98 -5.98 -0.48
N ALA A 255 -17.19 -5.94 0.59
CA ALA A 255 -15.76 -6.21 0.57
C ALA A 255 -15.40 -7.45 1.41
N CYS A 256 -14.41 -8.23 0.97
CA CYS A 256 -13.94 -9.40 1.69
C CYS A 256 -12.42 -9.50 1.82
N HIS A 257 -11.95 -9.93 3.00
CA HIS A 257 -10.52 -9.97 3.37
C HIS A 257 -9.85 -11.34 3.17
N ASP A 258 -10.62 -12.41 2.99
CA ASP A 258 -10.07 -13.77 3.06
C ASP A 258 -9.72 -14.37 1.68
N TYR A 259 -10.04 -13.68 0.58
CA TYR A 259 -9.82 -14.21 -0.76
C TYR A 259 -8.35 -14.16 -1.20
N PHE A 260 -7.67 -13.03 -0.98
CA PHE A 260 -6.27 -12.83 -1.37
C PHE A 260 -5.30 -13.02 -0.19
N ILE A 261 -4.00 -13.19 -0.47
CA ILE A 261 -2.95 -13.29 0.57
C ILE A 261 -2.56 -11.89 1.03
N GLY A 262 -2.94 -11.52 2.24
CA GLY A 262 -2.42 -10.32 2.90
C GLY A 262 -3.52 -9.54 3.61
N HIS A 263 -3.19 -8.93 4.75
CA HIS A 263 -4.18 -8.31 5.62
C HIS A 263 -4.93 -7.12 4.99
N ASN A 264 -4.32 -6.45 4.01
CA ASN A 264 -4.93 -5.33 3.30
C ASN A 264 -5.35 -5.69 1.86
N GLN A 265 -5.29 -6.97 1.46
CA GLN A 265 -5.70 -7.39 0.12
C GLN A 265 -7.15 -7.87 0.13
N LEU A 266 -8.00 -7.08 -0.51
CA LEU A 266 -9.45 -7.17 -0.47
C LEU A 266 -10.00 -7.58 -1.83
N LEU A 267 -11.09 -8.34 -1.78
CA LEU A 267 -11.96 -8.56 -2.92
C LEU A 267 -13.22 -7.72 -2.72
N PHE A 268 -13.45 -6.73 -3.58
CA PHE A 268 -14.75 -6.05 -3.67
C PHE A 268 -15.62 -6.76 -4.70
N LEU A 269 -16.89 -6.95 -4.34
CA LEU A 269 -17.90 -7.53 -5.22
C LEU A 269 -19.08 -6.59 -5.32
N SER A 270 -19.58 -6.42 -6.54
CA SER A 270 -20.92 -5.89 -6.80
C SER A 270 -21.75 -6.96 -7.49
N SER A 271 -22.98 -7.20 -7.04
CA SER A 271 -23.85 -8.27 -7.53
C SER A 271 -25.28 -7.80 -7.82
N THR A 272 -25.92 -8.40 -8.81
CA THR A 272 -27.35 -8.25 -9.12
C THR A 272 -28.06 -9.60 -9.00
N TYR A 273 -29.38 -9.59 -8.81
CA TYR A 273 -30.16 -10.82 -8.77
C TYR A 273 -30.68 -11.20 -10.16
N GLU A 274 -30.35 -12.39 -10.64
CA GLU A 274 -30.88 -12.96 -11.89
C GLU A 274 -32.04 -13.90 -11.54
N PRO A 275 -33.29 -13.59 -11.93
CA PRO A 275 -34.48 -14.26 -11.42
C PRO A 275 -34.92 -15.48 -12.24
N PHE A 276 -34.51 -15.63 -13.50
CA PHE A 276 -35.13 -16.59 -14.42
C PHE A 276 -34.35 -17.90 -14.52
N HIS A 277 -33.04 -17.81 -14.79
CA HIS A 277 -32.23 -18.97 -15.15
C HIS A 277 -31.39 -19.46 -13.97
N LEU A 278 -30.64 -18.56 -13.33
CA LEU A 278 -29.79 -18.82 -12.17
C LEU A 278 -30.56 -18.71 -10.86
N LYS A 279 -31.65 -17.93 -10.82
CA LYS A 279 -32.48 -17.70 -9.62
C LYS A 279 -31.65 -17.24 -8.40
N SER A 280 -30.52 -16.59 -8.63
CA SER A 280 -29.52 -16.28 -7.60
C SER A 280 -28.83 -14.95 -7.84
N TRP A 281 -28.17 -14.44 -6.80
CA TRP A 281 -27.30 -13.27 -6.91
C TRP A 281 -26.07 -13.65 -7.73
N THR A 282 -25.69 -12.78 -8.66
CA THR A 282 -24.63 -12.99 -9.65
C THR A 282 -23.64 -11.84 -9.57
N PRO A 283 -22.32 -12.12 -9.52
CA PRO A 283 -21.31 -11.06 -9.49
C PRO A 283 -21.24 -10.35 -10.85
N ILE A 284 -21.38 -9.03 -10.84
CA ILE A 284 -21.33 -8.18 -12.05
C ILE A 284 -20.06 -7.32 -12.14
N LEU A 285 -19.33 -7.21 -11.03
CA LEU A 285 -18.01 -6.59 -10.97
C LEU A 285 -17.20 -7.23 -9.84
N MET A 286 -15.95 -7.57 -10.12
CA MET A 286 -15.02 -8.11 -9.14
C MET A 286 -13.76 -7.25 -9.13
N THR A 287 -13.20 -7.00 -7.96
CA THR A 287 -12.08 -6.06 -7.87
C THR A 287 -11.11 -6.49 -6.78
N TYR A 288 -9.85 -6.63 -7.16
CA TYR A 288 -8.74 -6.67 -6.21
C TYR A 288 -8.46 -5.26 -5.73
N SER A 289 -8.26 -5.10 -4.43
CA SER A 289 -7.89 -3.82 -3.82
C SER A 289 -6.87 -4.04 -2.72
N ASN A 290 -5.83 -3.20 -2.62
CA ASN A 290 -4.86 -3.25 -1.52
C ASN A 290 -5.26 -2.39 -0.30
N GLY A 291 -6.52 -1.94 -0.23
CA GLY A 291 -7.06 -1.17 0.89
C GLY A 291 -8.56 -0.93 0.78
N ALA A 292 -9.15 -0.27 1.77
CA ALA A 292 -10.60 -0.01 1.86
C ALA A 292 -10.94 1.48 2.04
N THR A 293 -10.09 2.39 1.56
CA THR A 293 -10.34 3.83 1.65
C THR A 293 -11.42 4.28 0.66
N ALA A 294 -11.93 5.50 0.81
CA ALA A 294 -12.93 6.05 -0.12
C ALA A 294 -12.44 6.05 -1.58
N VAL A 295 -11.14 6.27 -1.81
CA VAL A 295 -10.54 6.24 -3.16
C VAL A 295 -10.58 4.83 -3.76
N HIS A 296 -10.31 3.78 -2.96
CA HIS A 296 -10.41 2.40 -3.45
C HIS A 296 -11.84 2.06 -3.90
N TYR A 297 -12.84 2.45 -3.10
CA TYR A 297 -14.24 2.25 -3.45
C TYR A 297 -14.67 3.13 -4.62
N ARG A 298 -14.18 4.37 -4.72
CA ARG A 298 -14.44 5.26 -5.85
C ARG A 298 -14.07 4.60 -7.17
N ILE A 299 -12.89 3.99 -7.26
CA ILE A 299 -12.44 3.28 -8.46
C ILE A 299 -13.39 2.11 -8.78
N HIS A 300 -13.73 1.29 -7.78
CA HIS A 300 -14.65 0.17 -7.99
C HIS A 300 -16.01 0.62 -8.55
N PHE A 301 -16.64 1.61 -7.91
CA PHE A 301 -17.96 2.10 -8.33
C PHE A 301 -17.92 2.84 -9.66
N LEU A 302 -16.84 3.57 -9.96
CA LEU A 302 -16.71 4.26 -11.24
C LEU A 302 -16.70 3.27 -12.41
N TYR A 303 -15.99 2.14 -12.27
CA TYR A 303 -16.02 1.08 -13.28
C TYR A 303 -17.38 0.40 -13.38
N LEU A 304 -18.06 0.21 -12.24
CA LEU A 304 -19.42 -0.31 -12.22
C LEU A 304 -20.35 0.58 -13.07
N PHE A 305 -20.31 1.89 -12.84
CA PHE A 305 -21.16 2.86 -13.54
C PHE A 305 -20.82 2.94 -15.03
N ARG A 306 -19.53 2.98 -15.38
CA ARG A 306 -19.07 2.93 -16.77
C ARG A 306 -19.51 1.65 -17.48
N GLY A 307 -19.44 0.50 -16.82
CA GLY A 307 -19.90 -0.78 -17.36
C GLY A 307 -21.41 -0.79 -17.64
N LEU A 308 -22.22 -0.30 -16.70
CA LEU A 308 -23.67 -0.18 -16.87
C LEU A 308 -24.03 0.81 -17.99
N ALA A 309 -23.34 1.94 -18.04
CA ALA A 309 -23.55 2.95 -19.06
C ALA A 309 -23.17 2.45 -20.46
N ALA A 310 -22.06 1.71 -20.57
CA ALA A 310 -21.67 1.04 -21.81
C ALA A 310 -22.77 0.06 -22.26
N ARG A 311 -23.32 -0.74 -21.34
CA ARG A 311 -24.44 -1.65 -21.68
C ARG A 311 -25.70 -0.90 -22.12
N CYS A 312 -26.04 0.20 -21.47
CA CYS A 312 -27.16 1.05 -21.88
C CYS A 312 -26.98 1.58 -23.31
N ARG A 313 -25.77 2.03 -23.68
CA ARG A 313 -25.45 2.47 -25.05
C ARG A 313 -25.63 1.33 -26.06
N GLU A 314 -25.14 0.13 -25.75
CA GLU A 314 -25.27 -1.06 -26.61
C GLU A 314 -26.73 -1.37 -26.96
N ILE A 315 -27.65 -1.21 -26.00
CA ILE A 315 -29.08 -1.49 -26.21
C ILE A 315 -29.94 -0.24 -26.46
N LYS A 316 -29.30 0.91 -26.72
CA LYS A 316 -29.97 2.20 -26.95
C LYS A 316 -30.93 2.61 -25.82
N ARG A 317 -30.61 2.25 -24.57
CA ARG A 317 -31.35 2.66 -23.36
C ARG A 317 -30.73 3.91 -22.76
N LYS A 318 -31.56 4.84 -22.28
CA LYS A 318 -31.10 6.02 -21.54
C LYS A 318 -30.47 5.62 -20.20
N VAL A 319 -29.34 6.23 -19.86
CA VAL A 319 -28.72 6.11 -18.54
C VAL A 319 -29.49 6.99 -17.55
N THR A 320 -29.98 6.41 -16.46
CA THR A 320 -30.68 7.13 -15.37
C THR A 320 -30.01 6.85 -14.03
N ASP A 321 -30.21 7.74 -13.07
CA ASP A 321 -29.61 7.68 -11.74
C ASP A 321 -29.99 6.39 -10.98
N GLU A 322 -31.23 5.92 -11.13
CA GLU A 322 -31.77 4.75 -10.43
C GLU A 322 -31.06 3.44 -10.81
N LEU A 323 -30.41 3.40 -11.98
CA LEU A 323 -29.59 2.26 -12.40
C LEU A 323 -28.43 1.99 -11.44
N PHE A 324 -27.99 3.02 -10.73
CA PHE A 324 -26.85 2.96 -9.83
C PHE A 324 -27.27 2.69 -8.38
N ALA A 325 -28.57 2.54 -8.09
CA ALA A 325 -29.07 2.29 -6.76
C ALA A 325 -28.42 1.06 -6.12
N ASN A 326 -27.82 1.24 -4.94
CA ASN A 326 -26.92 0.27 -4.34
C ASN A 326 -27.22 0.05 -2.85
N VAL A 327 -27.08 -1.20 -2.43
CA VAL A 327 -27.19 -1.64 -1.04
C VAL A 327 -25.80 -2.00 -0.54
N VAL A 328 -25.33 -1.22 0.44
CA VAL A 328 -23.97 -1.29 0.99
C VAL A 328 -23.99 -1.51 2.50
N ASP A 329 -22.83 -1.79 3.10
CA ASP A 329 -22.68 -1.70 4.56
C ASP A 329 -22.55 -0.23 4.99
N PHE A 330 -22.64 0.06 6.28
CA PHE A 330 -22.54 1.41 6.83
C PHE A 330 -21.09 1.91 6.96
N SER A 331 -20.22 1.54 6.03
CA SER A 331 -18.84 2.05 5.95
C SER A 331 -18.84 3.45 5.35
N ASP A 332 -18.28 4.43 6.08
CA ASP A 332 -18.10 5.80 5.58
C ASP A 332 -17.25 5.82 4.30
N ALA A 333 -16.20 4.99 4.24
CA ALA A 333 -15.33 4.90 3.08
C ALA A 333 -16.08 4.38 1.84
N GLN A 334 -16.92 3.35 2.01
CA GLN A 334 -17.72 2.79 0.91
C GLN A 334 -18.77 3.80 0.42
N ARG A 335 -19.50 4.45 1.33
CA ARG A 335 -20.49 5.48 0.98
C ARG A 335 -19.84 6.66 0.27
N ASN A 336 -18.76 7.20 0.83
CA ASN A 336 -18.07 8.35 0.25
C ASN A 336 -17.46 8.00 -1.11
N GLY A 337 -16.89 6.79 -1.27
CA GLY A 337 -16.41 6.30 -2.55
C GLY A 337 -17.51 6.17 -3.61
N PHE A 338 -18.70 5.68 -3.23
CA PHE A 338 -19.86 5.63 -4.12
C PHE A 338 -20.29 7.02 -4.60
N ILE A 339 -20.41 7.98 -3.67
CA ILE A 339 -20.80 9.36 -3.98
C ILE A 339 -19.79 10.01 -4.92
N GLN A 340 -18.50 9.90 -4.62
CA GLN A 340 -17.45 10.46 -5.48
C GLN A 340 -17.46 9.82 -6.87
N ALA A 341 -17.64 8.50 -6.97
CA ALA A 341 -17.71 7.81 -8.25
C ALA A 341 -18.90 8.25 -9.09
N PHE A 342 -20.05 8.55 -8.46
CA PHE A 342 -21.26 8.99 -9.13
C PHE A 342 -21.08 10.41 -9.67
N VAL A 343 -20.47 11.29 -8.87
CA VAL A 343 -20.11 12.65 -9.28
C VAL A 343 -19.13 12.59 -10.46
N ASP A 344 -18.02 11.87 -10.32
CA ASP A 344 -17.02 11.69 -11.38
C ASP A 344 -17.66 11.19 -12.68
N PHE A 345 -18.50 10.14 -12.58
CA PHE A 345 -19.19 9.56 -13.72
C PHE A 345 -20.08 10.56 -14.45
N TRP A 346 -20.90 11.33 -13.74
CA TRP A 346 -21.83 12.26 -14.39
C TRP A 346 -21.14 13.51 -14.92
N LEU A 347 -20.08 13.99 -14.27
CA LEU A 347 -19.24 15.07 -14.80
C LEU A 347 -18.55 14.66 -16.11
N GLU A 348 -18.14 13.39 -16.24
CA GLU A 348 -17.58 12.82 -17.47
C GLU A 348 -18.65 12.54 -18.54
N PHE A 349 -19.79 11.97 -18.16
CA PHE A 349 -20.78 11.41 -19.08
C PHE A 349 -21.76 12.43 -19.66
N ALA A 350 -22.12 13.48 -18.91
CA ALA A 350 -23.12 14.46 -19.33
C ALA A 350 -22.96 15.78 -18.55
N PRO A 351 -22.16 16.73 -19.04
CA PRO A 351 -21.91 18.04 -18.40
C PRO A 351 -23.15 18.97 -18.30
N HIS A 352 -24.37 18.46 -18.52
CA HIS A 352 -25.62 19.20 -18.77
C HIS A 352 -26.22 19.94 -17.56
N GLY A 353 -25.41 20.66 -16.79
CA GLY A 353 -25.88 21.68 -15.82
C GLY A 353 -26.18 21.18 -14.40
N ARG A 354 -25.89 19.91 -14.06
CA ARG A 354 -25.86 19.45 -12.67
C ARG A 354 -24.48 19.71 -12.07
N ASN A 355 -24.39 20.67 -11.14
CA ASN A 355 -23.17 20.89 -10.38
C ASN A 355 -22.90 19.77 -9.37
N GLU A 356 -21.66 19.71 -8.86
CA GLU A 356 -21.19 18.70 -7.91
C GLU A 356 -22.10 18.55 -6.67
N SER A 357 -22.64 19.65 -6.15
CA SER A 357 -23.55 19.63 -5.00
C SER A 357 -24.89 18.93 -5.31
N LYS A 358 -25.47 19.16 -6.51
CA LYS A 358 -26.69 18.47 -6.95
C LYS A 358 -26.42 16.98 -7.16
N LEU A 359 -25.29 16.63 -7.78
CA LEU A 359 -24.88 15.24 -8.00
C LEU A 359 -24.63 14.50 -6.68
N THR A 360 -23.99 15.16 -5.71
CA THR A 360 -23.76 14.60 -4.37
C THR A 360 -25.06 14.27 -3.66
N ARG A 361 -26.07 15.15 -3.71
CA ARG A 361 -27.40 14.89 -3.14
C ARG A 361 -28.12 13.75 -3.85
N ALA A 362 -28.06 13.71 -5.19
CA ALA A 362 -28.63 12.61 -5.97
C ALA A 362 -27.97 11.27 -5.63
N ALA A 363 -26.63 11.22 -5.55
CA ALA A 363 -25.89 10.02 -5.15
C ALA A 363 -26.29 9.52 -3.75
N ALA A 364 -26.40 10.43 -2.78
CA ALA A 364 -26.82 10.08 -1.42
C ALA A 364 -28.25 9.50 -1.37
N ALA A 365 -29.12 9.88 -2.31
CA ALA A 365 -30.47 9.34 -2.47
C ALA A 365 -30.52 7.97 -3.17
N LEU A 366 -29.38 7.41 -3.57
CA LEU A 366 -29.29 6.10 -4.25
C LEU A 366 -28.67 5.01 -3.38
N VAL A 367 -28.21 5.34 -2.17
CA VAL A 367 -27.54 4.40 -1.28
C VAL A 367 -28.48 3.96 -0.16
N LYS A 368 -28.67 2.64 -0.04
CA LYS A 368 -29.41 2.01 1.05
C LYS A 368 -28.47 1.18 1.92
N GLY A 369 -28.64 1.24 3.23
CA GLY A 369 -27.85 0.51 4.20
C GLY A 369 -28.40 -0.89 4.50
N CYS A 370 -27.50 -1.82 4.84
CA CYS A 370 -27.86 -3.19 5.20
C CYS A 370 -28.56 -3.28 6.58
N ARG A 371 -29.88 -3.50 6.61
CA ARG A 371 -30.66 -3.66 7.85
C ARG A 371 -30.17 -4.78 8.77
N GLN A 372 -29.61 -5.86 8.21
CA GLN A 372 -29.05 -6.94 9.03
C GLN A 372 -27.90 -6.46 9.91
N HIS A 373 -27.08 -5.51 9.45
CA HIS A 373 -26.02 -4.94 10.27
C HIS A 373 -26.58 -4.12 11.44
N PHE A 374 -27.67 -3.39 11.23
CA PHE A 374 -28.41 -2.70 12.29
C PHE A 374 -28.99 -3.69 13.31
N ASP A 375 -29.70 -4.74 12.85
CA ASP A 375 -30.30 -5.76 13.73
C ASP A 375 -29.24 -6.54 14.54
N ASN A 376 -28.10 -6.83 13.92
CA ASN A 376 -26.96 -7.46 14.60
C ASN A 376 -26.41 -6.54 15.70
N GLN A 377 -26.29 -5.23 15.45
CA GLN A 377 -25.84 -4.28 16.46
C GLN A 377 -26.84 -4.12 17.60
N ILE A 378 -28.15 -4.05 17.33
CA ILE A 378 -29.19 -4.05 18.37
C ILE A 378 -28.98 -5.25 19.29
N THR A 379 -28.76 -6.43 18.72
CA THR A 379 -28.54 -7.66 19.48
C THR A 379 -27.28 -7.61 20.34
N ARG A 380 -26.19 -7.02 19.83
CA ARG A 380 -24.93 -6.86 20.59
C ARG A 380 -25.08 -5.87 21.72
N VAL A 381 -25.61 -4.67 21.45
CA VAL A 381 -25.76 -3.60 22.44
C VAL A 381 -26.74 -4.00 23.53
N ALA A 382 -27.85 -4.67 23.19
CA ALA A 382 -28.79 -5.20 24.18
C ALA A 382 -28.13 -6.20 25.14
N LYS A 383 -27.14 -6.99 24.69
CA LYS A 383 -26.42 -7.94 25.55
C LYS A 383 -25.40 -7.28 26.48
N ILE A 384 -25.14 -5.99 26.32
CA ILE A 384 -24.24 -5.26 27.21
C ILE A 384 -25.00 -4.92 28.50
N SER A 385 -24.93 -5.80 29.50
CA SER A 385 -25.62 -5.66 30.78
C SER A 385 -25.39 -4.31 31.49
N ARG A 386 -24.21 -3.71 31.27
CA ARG A 386 -23.83 -2.39 31.80
C ARG A 386 -24.52 -1.20 31.11
N ILE A 387 -25.17 -1.42 29.97
CA ILE A 387 -25.87 -0.40 29.17
C ILE A 387 -27.37 -0.67 29.17
N VAL A 388 -27.75 -1.94 29.04
CA VAL A 388 -29.13 -2.43 29.07
C VAL A 388 -29.21 -3.55 30.09
N GLY A 389 -29.99 -3.35 31.16
CA GLY A 389 -30.24 -4.39 32.16
C GLY A 389 -30.79 -5.67 31.50
N PRO A 390 -30.42 -6.88 31.98
CA PRO A 390 -30.89 -8.15 31.42
C PRO A 390 -32.41 -8.24 31.21
N GLU A 391 -33.17 -7.70 32.15
CA GLU A 391 -34.63 -7.63 32.15
C GLU A 391 -35.21 -6.63 31.14
N ARG A 392 -34.40 -5.65 30.69
CA ARG A 392 -34.82 -4.57 29.77
C ARG A 392 -34.39 -4.81 28.31
N GLN A 393 -33.75 -5.94 28.01
CA GLN A 393 -33.26 -6.23 26.65
C GLN A 393 -34.38 -6.32 25.61
N SER A 394 -35.53 -6.89 25.96
CA SER A 394 -36.71 -6.98 25.08
C SER A 394 -37.25 -5.60 24.74
N ARG A 395 -37.36 -4.73 25.75
CA ARG A 395 -37.79 -3.33 25.62
C ARG A 395 -36.81 -2.53 24.76
N PHE A 396 -35.51 -2.65 24.97
CA PHE A 396 -34.48 -2.03 24.12
C PHE A 396 -34.63 -2.41 22.63
N ARG A 397 -34.83 -3.70 22.35
CA ARG A 397 -35.05 -4.18 20.97
C ARG A 397 -36.31 -3.60 20.34
N LYS A 398 -37.39 -3.45 21.14
CA LYS A 398 -38.64 -2.84 20.68
C LYS A 398 -38.43 -1.37 20.30
N PHE A 399 -37.80 -0.58 21.16
CA PHE A 399 -37.46 0.83 20.88
C PHE A 399 -36.59 0.99 19.63
N ALA A 400 -35.55 0.15 19.47
CA ALA A 400 -34.69 0.21 18.30
C ALA A 400 -35.39 -0.13 16.98
N LYS A 401 -36.34 -1.07 17.00
CA LYS A 401 -37.18 -1.38 15.84
C LYS A 401 -38.21 -0.29 15.55
N GLU A 402 -38.65 0.45 16.57
CA GLU A 402 -39.63 1.51 16.42
C GLU A 402 -39.09 2.72 15.66
N LEU A 403 -37.78 2.99 15.75
CA LEU A 403 -37.10 3.98 14.92
C LEU A 403 -37.31 3.73 13.41
N LEU A 404 -37.38 2.46 12.98
CA LEU A 404 -37.57 2.10 11.57
C LEU A 404 -39.02 2.30 11.08
N ARG A 405 -39.98 2.48 11.99
CA ARG A 405 -41.42 2.58 11.67
C ARG A 405 -41.94 4.01 11.60
N GLN A 406 -41.09 4.98 11.93
CA GLN A 406 -41.48 6.37 11.96
C GLN A 406 -41.87 6.86 10.57
N LYS A 407 -42.97 7.62 10.50
CA LYS A 407 -43.54 8.14 9.24
C LYS A 407 -43.09 9.56 8.91
N THR A 408 -42.51 10.28 9.87
CA THR A 408 -42.02 11.65 9.69
C THR A 408 -40.66 11.83 10.35
N THR A 409 -39.87 12.78 9.84
CA THR A 409 -38.57 13.16 10.42
C THR A 409 -38.71 13.69 11.85
N LYS A 410 -39.81 14.41 12.14
CA LYS A 410 -40.14 14.87 13.50
C LYS A 410 -40.41 13.69 14.44
N GLY A 411 -41.20 12.71 14.00
CA GLY A 411 -41.46 11.47 14.74
C GLY A 411 -40.18 10.66 15.00
N LEU A 412 -39.29 10.56 14.00
CA LEU A 412 -37.99 9.91 14.16
C LEU A 412 -37.13 10.57 15.24
N ARG A 413 -37.02 11.90 15.24
CA ARG A 413 -36.26 12.63 16.26
C ARG A 413 -36.88 12.50 17.65
N ALA A 414 -38.21 12.56 17.75
CA ALA A 414 -38.92 12.37 19.02
C ALA A 414 -38.70 10.95 19.59
N CYS A 415 -38.85 9.92 18.75
CA CYS A 415 -38.61 8.53 19.12
C CYS A 415 -37.15 8.28 19.54
N ALA A 416 -36.18 8.90 18.85
CA ALA A 416 -34.77 8.83 19.23
C ALA A 416 -34.49 9.52 20.57
N ALA A 417 -35.09 10.69 20.83
CA ALA A 417 -34.97 11.39 22.11
C ALA A 417 -35.57 10.57 23.26
N GLU A 418 -36.72 9.94 23.03
CA GLU A 418 -37.35 9.04 23.99
C GLU A 418 -36.50 7.80 24.24
N PHE A 419 -35.92 7.21 23.19
CA PHE A 419 -34.95 6.10 23.33
C PHE A 419 -33.81 6.53 24.25
N ILE A 420 -33.17 7.67 23.98
CA ILE A 420 -32.04 8.16 24.79
C ILE A 420 -32.44 8.39 26.25
N ARG A 421 -33.64 8.92 26.50
CA ARG A 421 -34.18 9.08 27.86
C ARG A 421 -34.34 7.74 28.59
N GLU A 422 -34.86 6.74 27.88
CA GLU A 422 -35.10 5.39 28.42
C GLU A 422 -33.79 4.60 28.64
N PHE A 423 -32.80 4.79 27.76
CA PHE A 423 -31.49 4.13 27.78
C PHE A 423 -30.33 5.13 27.61
N PRO A 424 -30.01 5.94 28.63
CA PRO A 424 -28.99 6.99 28.51
C PRO A 424 -27.61 6.48 28.10
N GLY A 425 -27.23 5.27 28.53
CA GLY A 425 -25.95 4.64 28.16
C GLY A 425 -25.84 4.26 26.67
N ALA A 426 -26.96 4.20 25.95
CA ALA A 426 -26.98 3.94 24.51
C ALA A 426 -26.92 5.23 23.67
N LYS A 427 -26.88 6.42 24.30
CA LYS A 427 -26.84 7.70 23.61
C LYS A 427 -25.78 7.77 22.49
N PRO A 428 -24.51 7.37 22.70
CA PRO A 428 -23.51 7.40 21.63
C PRO A 428 -23.87 6.52 20.42
N TRP A 429 -24.57 5.41 20.67
CA TRP A 429 -25.04 4.51 19.61
C TRP A 429 -26.22 5.11 18.84
N VAL A 430 -27.22 5.66 19.55
CA VAL A 430 -28.37 6.33 18.92
C VAL A 430 -27.90 7.56 18.13
N ASP A 431 -27.07 8.42 18.72
CA ASP A 431 -26.54 9.62 18.05
C ASP A 431 -25.80 9.27 16.76
N TRP A 432 -25.05 8.16 16.73
CA TRP A 432 -24.34 7.72 15.54
C TRP A 432 -25.30 7.36 14.40
N TRP A 433 -26.40 6.66 14.69
CA TRP A 433 -27.44 6.31 13.71
C TRP A 433 -28.27 7.51 13.27
N MET A 434 -28.40 8.51 14.14
CA MET A 434 -29.13 9.75 13.87
C MET A 434 -28.32 10.79 13.08
N ARG A 435 -27.03 10.55 12.83
CA ARG A 435 -26.24 11.39 11.91
C ARG A 435 -26.88 11.40 10.53
N PRO A 436 -27.03 12.57 9.88
CA PRO A 436 -27.72 12.68 8.60
C PRO A 436 -27.25 11.67 7.54
N SER A 437 -25.94 11.42 7.47
CA SER A 437 -25.31 10.49 6.51
C SER A 437 -25.61 9.00 6.75
N HIS A 438 -25.95 8.60 7.98
CA HIS A 438 -26.33 7.21 8.31
C HIS A 438 -27.84 7.05 8.35
N ALA A 439 -28.53 8.06 8.88
CA ALA A 439 -29.97 8.08 8.97
C ALA A 439 -30.60 7.93 7.57
N SER A 440 -30.06 8.62 6.56
CA SER A 440 -30.56 8.56 5.18
C SER A 440 -30.42 7.18 4.52
N MET A 441 -29.47 6.35 4.99
CA MET A 441 -29.26 5.00 4.49
C MET A 441 -30.18 3.96 5.16
N LEU A 442 -30.67 4.22 6.37
CA LEU A 442 -31.43 3.25 7.17
C LEU A 442 -32.92 3.61 7.32
N PHE A 443 -33.22 4.89 7.56
CA PHE A 443 -34.57 5.39 7.82
C PHE A 443 -35.11 6.03 6.54
N LEU A 444 -36.15 5.42 5.98
CA LEU A 444 -36.82 5.91 4.76
C LEU A 444 -37.21 7.40 4.87
N VAL A 445 -37.72 7.83 6.03
CA VAL A 445 -38.12 9.23 6.27
C VAL A 445 -36.98 10.23 6.32
N ALA A 446 -35.76 9.76 6.52
CA ALA A 446 -34.54 10.57 6.44
C ALA A 446 -33.81 10.38 5.10
N SER A 447 -34.30 9.48 4.25
CA SER A 447 -33.72 9.19 2.95
C SER A 447 -34.21 10.18 1.89
N GLY A 448 -33.34 10.51 0.95
CA GLY A 448 -33.74 11.19 -0.29
C GLY A 448 -34.26 10.22 -1.37
N MET A 449 -34.24 8.91 -1.12
CA MET A 449 -34.61 7.87 -2.07
C MET A 449 -36.12 7.82 -2.29
N ALA A 450 -36.57 7.73 -3.55
CA ALA A 450 -37.98 7.54 -3.87
C ALA A 450 -38.53 6.24 -3.24
N LEU A 451 -39.75 6.29 -2.67
CA LEU A 451 -40.37 5.17 -1.96
C LEU A 451 -40.40 3.87 -2.79
N LYS A 452 -40.85 3.97 -4.05
CA LYS A 452 -40.91 2.82 -4.97
C LYS A 452 -39.54 2.18 -5.18
N LEU A 453 -38.49 2.99 -5.31
CA LEU A 453 -37.12 2.50 -5.44
C LEU A 453 -36.69 1.82 -4.14
N TRP A 454 -36.89 2.48 -2.99
CA TRP A 454 -36.52 1.95 -1.68
C TRP A 454 -37.14 0.58 -1.41
N GLU A 455 -38.43 0.40 -1.67
CA GLU A 455 -39.15 -0.87 -1.47
C GLU A 455 -38.67 -1.96 -2.42
N SER A 456 -38.23 -1.57 -3.63
CA SER A 456 -37.70 -2.51 -4.62
C SER A 456 -36.28 -3.01 -4.30
N LEU A 457 -35.51 -2.28 -3.48
CA LEU A 457 -34.14 -2.66 -3.10
C LEU A 457 -34.12 -3.69 -1.94
N PRO A 458 -33.20 -4.67 -1.96
CA PRO A 458 -33.06 -5.60 -0.84
C PRO A 458 -32.72 -4.87 0.45
N ALA A 459 -33.20 -5.40 1.57
CA ALA A 459 -32.90 -4.84 2.89
C ALA A 459 -31.53 -5.27 3.44
N THR A 460 -30.81 -6.19 2.79
CA THR A 460 -29.60 -6.81 3.34
C THR A 460 -28.54 -7.07 2.27
N THR A 461 -27.26 -6.97 2.64
CA THR A 461 -26.10 -7.38 1.84
C THR A 461 -25.72 -8.87 1.99
N ASN A 462 -26.54 -9.66 2.69
CA ASN A 462 -26.29 -11.11 2.92
C ASN A 462 -26.04 -11.91 1.64
N SER A 463 -26.56 -11.44 0.50
CA SER A 463 -26.28 -12.02 -0.81
C SER A 463 -24.81 -11.94 -1.21
N ALA A 464 -24.17 -10.80 -0.96
CA ALA A 464 -22.73 -10.62 -1.20
C ALA A 464 -21.89 -11.46 -0.22
N GLU A 465 -22.27 -11.55 1.06
CA GLU A 465 -21.61 -12.48 2.00
C GLU A 465 -21.73 -13.95 1.57
N SER A 466 -22.91 -14.34 1.08
CA SER A 466 -23.15 -15.68 0.56
C SER A 466 -22.32 -15.94 -0.71
N MET A 467 -22.16 -14.92 -1.55
CA MET A 467 -21.28 -14.95 -2.71
C MET A 467 -19.82 -15.18 -2.30
N HIS A 468 -19.30 -14.46 -1.31
CA HIS A 468 -17.95 -14.68 -0.78
C HIS A 468 -17.74 -16.13 -0.37
N HIS A 469 -18.71 -16.73 0.34
CA HIS A 469 -18.63 -18.12 0.73
C HIS A 469 -18.65 -19.10 -0.47
N ARG A 470 -19.44 -18.81 -1.51
CA ARG A 470 -19.45 -19.60 -2.75
C ARG A 470 -18.10 -19.53 -3.48
N ILE A 471 -17.52 -18.33 -3.58
CA ILE A 471 -16.18 -18.10 -4.14
C ILE A 471 -15.13 -18.90 -3.37
N TYR A 472 -15.18 -18.90 -2.03
CA TYR A 472 -14.26 -19.68 -1.20
C TYR A 472 -14.39 -21.18 -1.39
N LYS A 473 -15.59 -21.68 -1.67
CA LYS A 473 -15.80 -23.09 -1.99
C LYS A 473 -15.25 -23.45 -3.37
N MET A 474 -15.37 -22.56 -4.34
CA MET A 474 -14.96 -22.82 -5.73
C MET A 474 -13.44 -22.74 -5.93
N ILE A 475 -12.80 -21.70 -5.40
CA ILE A 475 -11.37 -21.42 -5.66
C ILE A 475 -10.49 -21.58 -4.41
N GLY A 476 -11.07 -21.44 -3.22
CA GLY A 476 -10.33 -21.42 -1.96
C GLY A 476 -10.11 -20.00 -1.43
N ARG A 477 -9.27 -19.90 -0.40
CA ARG A 477 -8.93 -18.67 0.32
C ARG A 477 -7.43 -18.40 0.22
N ARG A 478 -7.03 -17.16 0.49
CA ARG A 478 -5.62 -16.74 0.55
C ARG A 478 -4.89 -17.09 -0.75
N ASN A 479 -5.42 -16.59 -1.86
CA ASN A 479 -4.85 -16.74 -3.19
C ASN A 479 -3.80 -15.65 -3.46
N THR A 480 -2.70 -15.99 -4.14
CA THR A 480 -1.79 -14.97 -4.69
C THR A 480 -2.52 -14.16 -5.77
N LEU A 481 -2.06 -12.95 -6.08
CA LEU A 481 -2.80 -12.02 -6.94
C LEU A 481 -3.21 -12.63 -8.30
N PHE A 482 -2.25 -13.08 -9.12
CA PHE A 482 -2.56 -13.61 -10.46
C PHE A 482 -3.34 -14.93 -10.41
N TYR A 483 -3.04 -15.82 -9.47
CA TYR A 483 -3.82 -17.04 -9.28
C TYR A 483 -5.27 -16.72 -8.87
N GLY A 484 -5.44 -15.77 -7.95
CA GLY A 484 -6.74 -15.29 -7.50
C GLY A 484 -7.52 -14.63 -8.64
N MET A 485 -6.89 -13.82 -9.48
CA MET A 485 -7.54 -13.21 -10.66
C MET A 485 -7.99 -14.26 -11.68
N GLU A 486 -7.15 -15.25 -11.99
CA GLU A 486 -7.55 -16.38 -12.84
C GLU A 486 -8.71 -17.19 -12.21
N GLY A 487 -8.71 -17.34 -10.89
CA GLY A 487 -9.83 -17.92 -10.15
C GLY A 487 -11.13 -17.12 -10.29
N LEU A 488 -11.05 -15.78 -10.23
CA LEU A 488 -12.21 -14.91 -10.44
C LEU A 488 -12.75 -15.03 -11.87
N VAL A 489 -11.87 -15.07 -12.88
CA VAL A 489 -12.28 -15.32 -14.27
C VAL A 489 -13.08 -16.62 -14.38
N ARG A 490 -12.54 -17.72 -13.84
CA ARG A 490 -13.23 -19.02 -13.83
C ARG A 490 -14.57 -18.99 -13.11
N ILE A 491 -14.70 -18.20 -12.04
CA ILE A 491 -15.98 -18.01 -11.35
C ILE A 491 -17.00 -17.37 -12.29
N ALA A 492 -16.67 -16.26 -12.94
CA ALA A 492 -17.60 -15.60 -13.87
C ALA A 492 -17.99 -16.51 -15.03
N GLU A 493 -17.03 -17.21 -15.63
CA GLU A 493 -17.28 -18.19 -16.70
C GLU A 493 -18.18 -19.32 -16.22
N THR A 494 -18.03 -19.79 -14.99
CA THR A 494 -18.91 -20.83 -14.42
C THR A 494 -20.34 -20.33 -14.28
N PHE A 495 -20.52 -19.09 -13.84
CA PHE A 495 -21.84 -18.46 -13.77
C PHE A 495 -22.46 -18.28 -15.17
N GLU A 496 -21.68 -17.83 -16.15
CA GLU A 496 -22.12 -17.70 -17.54
C GLU A 496 -22.51 -19.05 -18.15
N ARG A 497 -21.68 -20.10 -17.98
CA ARG A 497 -22.00 -21.45 -18.43
C ARG A 497 -23.27 -21.99 -17.77
N SER A 498 -23.42 -21.78 -16.46
CA SER A 498 -24.64 -22.19 -15.73
C SER A 498 -25.87 -21.45 -16.24
N TYR A 499 -25.74 -20.15 -16.53
CA TYR A 499 -26.82 -19.34 -17.08
C TYR A 499 -27.24 -19.83 -18.46
N ASN A 500 -26.27 -20.07 -19.36
CA ASN A 500 -26.54 -20.56 -20.71
C ASN A 500 -27.16 -21.97 -20.69
N ALA A 501 -26.66 -22.86 -19.84
CA ALA A 501 -27.20 -24.21 -19.67
C ALA A 501 -28.64 -24.17 -19.15
N ALA A 502 -28.92 -23.36 -18.12
CA ALA A 502 -30.28 -23.19 -17.62
C ALA A 502 -31.22 -22.54 -18.64
N ARG A 503 -30.72 -21.60 -19.47
CA ARG A 503 -31.46 -21.03 -20.60
C ARG A 503 -31.80 -22.07 -21.67
N GLN A 504 -30.98 -23.10 -21.83
CA GLN A 504 -31.20 -24.25 -22.71
C GLN A 504 -32.04 -25.36 -22.03
N GLY A 505 -32.53 -25.15 -20.81
CA GLY A 505 -33.39 -26.11 -20.09
C GLY A 505 -32.64 -27.13 -19.24
N HIS A 506 -31.31 -27.08 -19.15
CA HIS A 506 -30.55 -27.98 -18.28
C HIS A 506 -30.77 -27.65 -16.80
N LYS A 507 -30.93 -28.69 -15.97
CA LYS A 507 -30.98 -28.54 -14.51
C LYS A 507 -29.58 -28.24 -13.98
N ILE A 508 -29.42 -27.09 -13.32
CA ILE A 508 -28.14 -26.65 -12.70
C ILE A 508 -28.11 -26.86 -11.16
N TYR A 509 -29.10 -27.58 -10.62
CA TYR A 509 -29.21 -27.92 -9.20
C TYR A 509 -29.87 -29.29 -9.05
N TYR A 510 -29.50 -30.00 -7.97
CA TYR A 510 -30.06 -31.30 -7.61
C TYR A 510 -31.02 -31.13 -6.42
N GLY A 511 -32.23 -31.69 -6.49
CA GLY A 511 -33.22 -31.63 -5.42
C GLY A 511 -34.05 -30.34 -5.38
N ARG A 512 -34.11 -29.67 -4.21
CA ARG A 512 -34.99 -28.51 -3.93
C ARG A 512 -34.62 -27.27 -4.76
N ASP A 513 -35.61 -26.42 -5.02
CA ASP A 513 -35.45 -25.13 -5.71
C ASP A 513 -34.34 -24.27 -5.06
N PRO A 514 -33.40 -23.68 -5.85
CA PRO A 514 -32.33 -22.79 -5.37
C PRO A 514 -32.83 -21.59 -4.55
N GLN A 515 -34.10 -21.24 -4.69
CA GLN A 515 -34.77 -20.18 -3.94
C GLN A 515 -35.36 -20.64 -2.60
N TYR A 516 -35.03 -21.84 -2.10
CA TYR A 516 -35.51 -22.33 -0.78
C TYR A 516 -35.33 -21.33 0.37
N TRP A 517 -34.30 -20.48 0.31
CA TRP A 517 -34.07 -19.40 1.27
C TRP A 517 -35.23 -18.38 1.31
N LYS A 518 -36.00 -18.20 0.23
CA LYS A 518 -37.22 -17.37 0.20
C LYS A 518 -38.30 -18.00 1.07
N THR A 519 -38.49 -19.32 0.98
CA THR A 519 -39.42 -20.08 1.83
C THR A 519 -38.98 -20.01 3.29
N THR A 520 -37.68 -20.15 3.59
CA THR A 520 -37.14 -19.99 4.95
C THR A 520 -37.38 -18.58 5.49
N ARG A 521 -37.17 -17.54 4.68
CA ARG A 521 -37.43 -16.15 5.06
C ARG A 521 -38.91 -15.89 5.31
N PHE A 522 -39.80 -16.42 4.47
CA PHE A 522 -41.24 -16.30 4.65
C PHE A 522 -41.71 -17.00 5.94
N ARG A 523 -41.22 -18.22 6.20
CA ARG A 523 -41.61 -19.02 7.38
C ARG A 523 -41.01 -18.53 8.69
N TYR A 524 -39.74 -18.11 8.68
CA TYR A 524 -38.97 -17.87 9.90
C TYR A 524 -38.46 -16.43 10.04
N SER A 525 -38.72 -15.54 9.10
CA SER A 525 -38.20 -14.15 9.09
C SER A 525 -36.66 -14.02 9.07
N TRP A 526 -35.89 -15.11 9.03
CA TRP A 526 -34.43 -15.12 8.89
C TRP A 526 -33.97 -16.22 7.91
N THR A 527 -32.73 -16.08 7.40
CA THR A 527 -32.15 -17.02 6.42
C THR A 527 -30.96 -17.83 6.93
N LYS A 528 -30.47 -17.61 8.16
CA LYS A 528 -29.30 -18.31 8.75
C LYS A 528 -29.64 -18.99 10.07
N HIS A 529 -29.13 -20.20 10.29
CA HIS A 529 -28.94 -20.77 11.63
C HIS A 529 -27.65 -20.19 12.25
N SER A 530 -27.74 -19.71 13.49
CA SER A 530 -26.63 -19.09 14.23
C SER A 530 -25.45 -20.05 14.38
N ARG A 531 -24.30 -19.74 13.76
CA ARG A 531 -23.01 -20.34 14.11
C ARG A 531 -22.20 -19.33 14.91
N HIS A 532 -21.87 -19.72 16.14
CA HIS A 532 -20.97 -18.99 17.02
C HIS A 532 -19.53 -19.18 16.55
N GLU A 533 -18.90 -18.11 16.06
CA GLU A 533 -17.45 -17.94 16.14
C GLU A 533 -17.14 -16.44 16.33
N PRO A 534 -16.32 -16.07 17.33
CA PRO A 534 -15.91 -14.68 17.49
C PRO A 534 -14.78 -14.36 16.48
N ARG A 535 -15.09 -13.52 15.48
CA ARG A 535 -14.06 -12.96 14.59
C ARG A 535 -13.15 -11.99 15.35
N ARG A 536 -11.84 -12.05 15.07
CA ARG A 536 -10.80 -11.17 15.62
C ARG A 536 -11.06 -9.70 15.24
N LYS A 537 -10.76 -8.81 16.20
CA LYS A 537 -10.90 -7.34 16.09
C LYS A 537 -9.76 -6.71 15.29
N LEU A 538 -10.09 -5.69 14.50
CA LEU A 538 -9.18 -4.69 13.94
C LEU A 538 -9.75 -3.27 14.19
N SER A 539 -8.85 -2.29 14.13
CA SER A 539 -8.95 -0.89 14.61
C SER A 539 -9.85 0.02 13.75
N MET A 540 -10.34 1.11 14.39
CA MET A 540 -11.19 2.24 13.94
C MET A 540 -11.70 2.24 12.48
N ASP A 541 -12.88 1.65 12.24
CA ASP A 541 -13.51 1.50 10.90
C ASP A 541 -14.79 2.35 10.69
N GLY A 542 -14.98 3.41 11.48
CA GLY A 542 -16.17 4.28 11.35
C GLY A 542 -17.50 3.67 11.83
N ARG A 543 -17.54 2.38 12.25
CA ARG A 543 -18.77 1.72 12.72
C ARG A 543 -19.36 2.34 13.98
N ALA A 544 -20.68 2.22 14.14
CA ALA A 544 -21.40 2.65 15.34
C ALA A 544 -20.80 2.03 16.61
N PRO A 545 -20.81 2.75 17.75
CA PRO A 545 -20.23 2.26 19.00
C PRO A 545 -21.09 1.11 19.57
N ASP A 546 -20.70 -0.12 19.31
CA ASP A 546 -21.42 -1.33 19.77
C ASP A 546 -20.66 -2.12 20.85
N THR A 547 -19.66 -1.49 21.48
CA THR A 547 -18.84 -2.08 22.55
C THR A 547 -18.83 -1.22 23.80
N ILE A 548 -18.70 -1.84 24.99
CA ILE A 548 -18.63 -1.14 26.28
C ILE A 548 -17.60 0.00 26.26
N ALA A 549 -16.42 -0.27 25.71
CA ALA A 549 -15.32 0.71 25.67
C ALA A 549 -15.66 1.96 24.84
N ARG A 550 -16.44 1.80 23.76
CA ARG A 550 -16.87 2.91 22.89
C ARG A 550 -18.13 3.61 23.42
N LEU A 551 -18.98 2.92 24.19
CA LEU A 551 -20.21 3.47 24.75
C LEU A 551 -20.02 4.26 26.06
N LYS A 552 -19.03 3.90 26.89
CA LYS A 552 -18.79 4.56 28.19
C LYS A 552 -17.44 5.28 28.30
N GLY A 553 -16.60 5.23 27.27
CA GLY A 553 -15.19 5.57 27.41
C GLY A 553 -14.45 4.56 28.32
N LYS A 554 -13.12 4.60 28.37
CA LYS A 554 -12.36 3.77 29.31
C LYS A 554 -12.71 4.19 30.75
N ALA A 555 -13.40 3.33 31.50
CA ALA A 555 -13.67 3.57 32.91
C ALA A 555 -12.35 3.70 33.69
N SER A 556 -12.18 4.81 34.41
CA SER A 556 -11.13 4.95 35.41
C SER A 556 -11.34 3.87 36.48
N ARG A 557 -10.35 3.01 36.64
CA ARG A 557 -10.41 1.92 37.63
C ARG A 557 -10.24 2.57 39.01
N LYS A 558 -11.31 2.58 39.83
CA LYS A 558 -11.26 3.04 41.23
C LYS A 558 -10.16 2.28 41.96
N LYS A 559 -9.21 3.03 42.55
CA LYS A 559 -8.16 2.52 43.45
C LYS A 559 -8.83 1.85 44.66
N ARG A 560 -8.53 0.56 44.89
CA ARG A 560 -8.52 0.04 46.26
C ARG A 560 -7.18 0.43 46.87
N THR A 561 -7.26 1.05 48.03
CA THR A 561 -6.16 1.45 48.90
C THR A 561 -5.29 0.24 49.22
N GLY A 562 -4.06 0.28 48.72
CA GLY A 562 -2.98 -0.65 49.01
C GLY A 562 -1.69 0.03 48.59
N VAL A 563 -0.76 0.13 49.54
CA VAL A 563 0.47 0.91 49.54
C VAL A 563 1.18 0.96 48.17
N ALA A 564 1.54 2.18 47.76
CA ALA A 564 2.06 2.50 46.45
C ALA A 564 3.51 2.00 46.28
N ALA A 565 3.74 1.15 45.28
CA ALA A 565 5.00 1.11 44.56
C ALA A 565 4.87 2.04 43.34
N PRO A 566 5.89 2.87 43.03
CA PRO A 566 5.84 3.81 41.91
C PRO A 566 5.94 3.04 40.59
N THR A 567 4.79 2.68 39.99
CA THR A 567 4.78 2.22 38.60
C THR A 567 4.77 3.43 37.68
N THR A 568 5.94 3.74 37.13
CA THR A 568 6.12 4.57 35.94
C THR A 568 5.14 4.11 34.86
N LYS A 569 4.23 5.00 34.42
CA LYS A 569 3.43 4.73 33.22
C LYS A 569 4.40 4.55 32.06
N ALA A 570 4.27 3.45 31.33
CA ALA A 570 5.04 3.24 30.11
C ALA A 570 4.83 4.44 29.16
N PRO A 571 5.90 4.97 28.54
CA PRO A 571 5.80 6.10 27.63
C PRO A 571 4.82 5.79 26.48
N GLU A 572 3.99 6.76 26.12
CA GLU A 572 3.12 6.68 24.95
C GLU A 572 3.97 6.96 23.71
N PHE A 573 3.91 6.08 22.72
CA PHE A 573 4.79 6.14 21.54
C PHE A 573 3.95 6.27 20.26
N GLN A 574 4.33 7.19 19.38
CA GLN A 574 3.81 7.30 18.02
C GLN A 574 4.80 6.66 17.05
N ARG A 575 4.29 5.91 16.07
CA ARG A 575 5.16 5.25 15.06
C ARG A 575 5.79 6.28 14.14
N SER A 576 7.05 6.07 13.81
CA SER A 576 7.80 6.89 12.86
C SER A 576 8.87 6.03 12.15
N PHE A 577 9.82 6.66 11.48
CA PHE A 577 10.89 6.00 10.74
C PHE A 577 11.96 5.45 11.70
N ARG A 578 12.45 4.23 11.47
CA ARG A 578 13.64 3.75 12.18
C ARG A 578 14.91 4.25 11.49
N TRP A 579 15.86 4.80 12.25
CA TRP A 579 17.15 5.24 11.71
C TRP A 579 17.96 4.07 11.16
N GLN A 580 18.48 4.21 9.92
CA GLN A 580 19.42 3.26 9.31
C GLN A 580 20.35 3.93 8.31
N ASN A 581 21.66 3.74 8.49
CA ASN A 581 22.74 4.22 7.62
C ASN A 581 22.73 5.75 7.45
N ASN A 582 22.86 6.54 8.53
CA ASN A 582 22.88 8.01 8.47
C ASN A 582 21.63 8.61 7.78
N SER A 583 20.45 8.07 8.04
CA SER A 583 19.19 8.55 7.44
C SER A 583 18.45 9.60 8.26
N CYS A 584 18.99 10.00 9.41
CA CYS A 584 18.28 10.80 10.41
C CYS A 584 17.78 12.14 9.86
N TRP A 585 18.51 12.80 8.96
CA TRP A 585 18.06 14.03 8.30
C TRP A 585 16.81 13.81 7.44
N LEU A 586 16.77 12.69 6.71
CA LEU A 586 15.64 12.30 5.85
C LEU A 586 14.47 11.77 6.69
N ASP A 587 14.77 10.98 7.71
CA ASP A 587 13.75 10.43 8.60
C ASP A 587 13.05 11.56 9.38
N SER A 588 13.81 12.56 9.83
CA SER A 588 13.27 13.73 10.54
C SER A 588 12.41 14.59 9.61
N SER A 589 12.87 14.90 8.39
CA SER A 589 12.09 15.66 7.42
C SER A 589 10.80 14.95 7.02
N LEU A 590 10.85 13.64 6.72
CA LEU A 590 9.67 12.84 6.38
C LEU A 590 8.68 12.75 7.54
N THR A 591 9.16 12.62 8.78
CA THR A 591 8.29 12.65 9.97
C THR A 591 7.57 14.00 10.07
N MET A 592 8.26 15.11 9.79
CA MET A 592 7.65 16.44 9.88
C MET A 592 6.66 16.71 8.74
N GLU A 593 6.96 16.26 7.52
CA GLU A 593 6.02 16.32 6.40
C GLU A 593 4.75 15.52 6.70
N GLN A 594 4.88 14.33 7.29
CA GLN A 594 3.74 13.52 7.71
C GLN A 594 2.83 14.27 8.70
N VAL A 595 3.39 15.05 9.62
CA VAL A 595 2.62 15.83 10.60
C VAL A 595 2.00 17.08 9.97
N ALA A 596 2.70 17.71 9.03
CA ALA A 596 2.22 18.91 8.34
C ALA A 596 1.09 18.60 7.33
N LEU A 597 1.05 17.36 6.79
CA LEU A 597 0.08 16.92 5.80
C LEU A 597 -1.13 16.21 6.46
N PRO A 598 -2.38 16.67 6.25
CA PRO A 598 -3.55 15.98 6.77
C PRO A 598 -3.82 14.67 6.01
N GLY A 599 -3.96 13.55 6.73
CA GLY A 599 -4.55 12.30 6.21
C GLY A 599 -3.61 11.11 5.94
N PHE A 600 -2.39 11.10 6.48
CA PHE A 600 -1.51 9.93 6.37
C PHE A 600 -1.81 8.87 7.45
N ASP A 601 -2.06 7.63 7.04
CA ASP A 601 -2.50 6.51 7.89
C ASP A 601 -1.32 5.71 8.48
N ASP A 602 -1.55 5.04 9.62
CA ASP A 602 -0.55 4.52 10.55
C ASP A 602 0.14 3.23 10.06
N GLY A 603 0.98 3.33 9.03
CA GLY A 603 1.88 2.25 8.60
C GLY A 603 2.77 1.73 9.76
N GLY A 604 3.06 0.43 9.81
CA GLY A 604 4.01 -0.11 10.80
C GLY A 604 5.44 0.42 10.56
N CYS A 605 6.26 0.63 11.61
CA CYS A 605 7.61 1.23 11.48
C CYS A 605 8.49 0.53 10.44
N ARG A 606 8.36 -0.79 10.28
CA ARG A 606 9.08 -1.56 9.24
C ARG A 606 8.65 -1.22 7.81
N VAL A 607 7.38 -0.88 7.61
CA VAL A 607 6.84 -0.41 6.32
C VAL A 607 7.37 0.99 6.02
N LEU A 608 7.32 1.89 6.99
CA LEU A 608 7.88 3.25 6.88
C LEU A 608 9.39 3.23 6.58
N THR A 609 10.17 2.38 7.26
CA THR A 609 11.59 2.20 6.97
C THR A 609 11.84 1.67 5.55
N ASN A 610 11.04 0.72 5.07
CA ASN A 610 11.18 0.19 3.70
C ASN A 610 10.82 1.24 2.64
N MET A 611 9.74 2.01 2.86
CA MET A 611 9.33 3.14 2.02
C MET A 611 10.44 4.19 1.98
N ARG A 612 10.98 4.61 3.13
CA ARG A 612 12.10 5.55 3.22
C ARG A 612 13.35 5.03 2.51
N GLN A 613 13.72 3.76 2.66
CA GLN A 613 14.85 3.18 1.95
C GLN A 613 14.64 3.17 0.43
N SER A 614 13.43 2.85 -0.03
CA SER A 614 13.08 2.89 -1.44
C SER A 614 13.16 4.33 -1.97
N PHE A 615 12.61 5.28 -1.23
CA PHE A 615 12.68 6.70 -1.55
C PHE A 615 14.12 7.21 -1.62
N ARG A 616 14.96 6.84 -0.66
CA ARG A 616 16.39 7.18 -0.65
C ARG A 616 17.16 6.58 -1.84
N LYS A 617 16.82 5.35 -2.25
CA LYS A 617 17.38 4.74 -3.48
C LYS A 617 16.95 5.49 -4.73
N ASN A 618 15.72 5.98 -4.77
CA ASN A 618 15.22 6.80 -5.88
C ASN A 618 15.94 8.15 -5.95
N LEU A 619 16.12 8.84 -4.81
CA LEU A 619 16.90 10.09 -4.73
C LEU A 619 18.34 9.89 -5.22
N MET A 620 18.99 8.78 -4.82
CA MET A 620 20.30 8.38 -5.34
C MET A 620 20.31 8.14 -6.85
N SER A 621 19.34 7.38 -7.36
CA SER A 621 19.25 7.08 -8.80
C SER A 621 19.01 8.34 -9.64
N ALA A 622 18.31 9.32 -9.08
CA ALA A 622 18.05 10.62 -9.68
C ALA A 622 19.21 11.62 -9.51
N LYS A 623 20.35 11.17 -8.94
CA LYS A 623 21.55 11.96 -8.60
C LYS A 623 21.25 13.18 -7.71
N MET A 624 20.26 13.09 -6.82
CA MET A 624 19.83 14.18 -5.95
C MET A 624 20.56 14.23 -4.59
N THR A 625 21.19 13.13 -4.21
CA THR A 625 22.02 12.99 -2.99
C THR A 625 23.39 12.45 -3.37
N ARG A 626 24.47 12.95 -2.75
CA ARG A 626 25.85 12.59 -3.13
C ARG A 626 26.21 11.14 -2.79
N SER A 627 25.70 10.60 -1.68
CA SER A 627 25.87 9.19 -1.30
C SER A 627 24.79 8.70 -0.32
N ILE A 628 24.71 7.37 -0.10
CA ILE A 628 23.81 6.78 0.92
C ILE A 628 24.23 7.19 2.34
N GLY A 629 25.47 7.65 2.56
CA GLY A 629 26.02 7.99 3.88
C GLY A 629 26.14 9.48 4.17
N SER A 630 25.88 10.37 3.21
CA SER A 630 26.06 11.83 3.39
C SER A 630 24.96 12.44 4.24
N SER A 631 25.37 13.34 5.14
CA SER A 631 24.50 14.35 5.77
C SER A 631 24.22 15.44 4.73
N ASP A 632 23.12 15.30 3.99
CA ASP A 632 22.63 16.35 3.10
C ASP A 632 21.68 17.29 3.89
N ALA A 633 21.39 18.48 3.35
CA ALA A 633 20.46 19.43 3.95
C ALA A 633 19.06 18.80 4.17
N THR A 634 18.44 19.10 5.31
CA THR A 634 17.18 18.48 5.80
C THR A 634 16.08 18.43 4.74
N PHE A 635 15.86 19.52 3.98
CA PHE A 635 14.89 19.59 2.89
C PHE A 635 15.53 19.81 1.50
N GLY A 636 16.86 19.67 1.37
CA GLY A 636 17.56 19.90 0.09
C GLY A 636 17.09 18.98 -1.04
N TRP A 637 16.69 17.74 -0.72
CA TRP A 637 16.10 16.80 -1.66
C TRP A 637 14.77 17.29 -2.23
N LEU A 638 13.90 17.85 -1.38
CA LEU A 638 12.59 18.38 -1.77
C LEU A 638 12.79 19.56 -2.72
N GLN A 639 13.78 20.41 -2.44
CA GLN A 639 14.07 21.56 -3.29
C GLN A 639 14.58 21.19 -4.68
N GLN A 640 15.38 20.15 -4.78
CA GLN A 640 15.83 19.66 -6.08
C GLN A 640 14.68 19.03 -6.87
N ILE A 641 13.75 18.31 -6.21
CA ILE A 641 12.55 17.78 -6.88
C ILE A 641 11.69 18.91 -7.41
N LEU A 642 11.35 19.89 -6.57
CA LEU A 642 10.52 21.03 -6.96
C LEU A 642 11.16 21.85 -8.09
N GLY A 643 12.49 22.07 -8.04
CA GLY A 643 13.22 22.75 -9.11
C GLY A 643 13.24 21.98 -10.45
N LYS A 644 13.26 20.64 -10.42
CA LYS A 644 13.14 19.82 -11.64
C LYS A 644 11.71 19.79 -12.20
N LEU A 645 10.69 19.96 -11.35
CA LEU A 645 9.31 20.09 -11.80
C LEU A 645 9.05 21.43 -12.46
N ASP A 646 9.67 22.49 -11.95
CA ASP A 646 9.58 23.85 -12.48
C ASP A 646 10.35 24.02 -13.81
N SER A 647 11.53 23.41 -13.94
CA SER A 647 12.42 23.55 -15.12
C SER A 647 12.06 22.66 -16.32
N ARG A 648 10.90 21.99 -16.33
CA ARG A 648 10.48 21.17 -17.48
C ARG A 648 10.17 22.09 -18.68
N LYS A 649 10.66 21.73 -19.87
CA LYS A 649 10.45 22.49 -21.12
C LYS A 649 8.97 22.68 -21.51
N ALA A 650 8.06 21.86 -20.97
CA ALA A 650 6.62 22.00 -21.16
C ALA A 650 6.00 22.71 -19.95
N ALA A 651 5.06 23.63 -20.19
CA ALA A 651 4.34 24.33 -19.12
C ALA A 651 3.76 23.30 -18.13
N PRO A 652 4.03 23.43 -16.81
CA PRO A 652 3.58 22.46 -15.83
C PRO A 652 2.05 22.42 -15.79
N ASP A 653 1.49 21.21 -15.75
CA ASP A 653 0.05 21.01 -15.59
C ASP A 653 -0.45 21.57 -14.24
N GLN A 654 -1.78 21.70 -14.10
CA GLN A 654 -2.39 22.31 -12.91
C GLN A 654 -2.10 21.53 -11.62
N ALA A 655 -1.94 20.20 -11.67
CA ALA A 655 -1.60 19.41 -10.50
C ALA A 655 -0.15 19.64 -10.09
N THR A 656 0.77 19.71 -11.05
CA THR A 656 2.18 20.06 -10.82
C THR A 656 2.32 21.46 -10.22
N LYS A 657 1.60 22.46 -10.76
CA LYS A 657 1.57 23.83 -10.19
C LYS A 657 1.07 23.85 -8.75
N ARG A 658 0.00 23.09 -8.44
CA ARG A 658 -0.51 22.94 -7.06
C ARG A 658 0.50 22.26 -6.13
N CYS A 659 1.27 21.29 -6.62
CA CYS A 659 2.32 20.65 -5.82
C CYS A 659 3.45 21.62 -5.49
N ILE A 660 3.88 22.43 -6.46
CA ILE A 660 4.91 23.45 -6.25
C ILE A 660 4.41 24.53 -5.29
N SER A 661 3.19 25.04 -5.50
CA SER A 661 2.56 26.05 -4.63
C SER A 661 2.35 25.55 -3.20
N PHE A 662 2.34 24.24 -2.97
CA PHE A 662 2.20 23.68 -1.63
C PHE A 662 3.41 23.98 -0.74
N PHE A 663 4.61 24.07 -1.32
CA PHE A 663 5.88 24.19 -0.60
C PHE A 663 6.69 25.44 -0.96
N ARG A 664 6.41 26.09 -2.10
CA ARG A 664 7.12 27.28 -2.56
C ARG A 664 6.21 28.51 -2.64
N PRO A 665 6.70 29.68 -2.24
CA PRO A 665 6.02 30.93 -2.54
C PRO A 665 6.15 31.27 -4.01
N TYR A 666 5.17 32.00 -4.52
CA TYR A 666 5.23 32.63 -5.84
C TYR A 666 5.51 34.11 -5.65
N SER A 667 6.52 34.67 -6.33
CA SER A 667 6.90 36.07 -6.15
C SER A 667 7.22 36.76 -7.46
N VAL A 668 7.18 38.09 -7.41
CA VAL A 668 7.60 38.97 -8.49
C VAL A 668 8.52 40.05 -7.91
N GLN A 669 9.64 40.29 -8.57
CA GLN A 669 10.52 41.42 -8.24
C GLN A 669 10.16 42.62 -9.09
N VAL A 670 10.02 43.77 -8.43
CA VAL A 670 9.86 45.09 -9.04
C VAL A 670 11.09 45.91 -8.68
N LYS A 671 11.70 46.56 -9.67
CA LYS A 671 12.80 47.49 -9.45
C LYS A 671 12.42 48.86 -9.97
N LYS A 672 12.93 49.89 -9.28
CA LYS A 672 12.76 51.30 -9.60
C LYS A 672 14.14 51.97 -9.60
N CYS A 673 14.47 52.72 -10.65
CA CYS A 673 15.66 53.56 -10.67
C CYS A 673 15.26 55.00 -10.96
N LEU A 674 15.83 55.96 -10.22
CA LEU A 674 15.57 57.38 -10.40
C LEU A 674 16.31 58.01 -11.58
N GLY A 675 17.14 57.22 -12.28
CA GLY A 675 18.00 57.69 -13.36
C GLY A 675 19.37 58.18 -12.87
N SER A 676 20.19 58.61 -13.82
CA SER A 676 21.51 59.23 -13.63
C SER A 676 21.66 60.40 -14.59
N GLU A 677 22.71 61.22 -14.49
CA GLU A 677 22.97 62.30 -15.46
C GLU A 677 22.95 61.81 -16.92
N ALA A 678 23.54 60.63 -17.19
CA ALA A 678 23.55 60.01 -18.53
C ALA A 678 22.20 59.38 -18.96
N ALA A 679 21.26 59.20 -18.03
CA ALA A 679 19.96 58.55 -18.26
C ALA A 679 18.93 59.14 -17.27
N PRO A 680 18.44 60.37 -17.51
CA PRO A 680 17.77 61.19 -16.49
C PRO A 680 16.33 60.74 -16.16
N LEU A 681 15.78 59.80 -16.91
CA LEU A 681 14.41 59.34 -16.73
C LEU A 681 14.32 58.22 -15.70
N GLU A 682 13.34 58.35 -14.81
CA GLU A 682 12.90 57.27 -13.92
C GLU A 682 12.47 56.05 -14.76
N HIS A 683 12.90 54.86 -14.38
CA HIS A 683 12.54 53.63 -15.08
C HIS A 683 12.32 52.47 -14.13
N TRP A 684 11.45 51.57 -14.58
CA TRP A 684 10.92 50.46 -13.81
C TRP A 684 11.14 49.14 -14.55
N GLU A 685 11.34 48.08 -13.77
CA GLU A 685 11.35 46.70 -14.26
C GLU A 685 10.45 45.86 -13.37
N VAL A 686 9.53 45.13 -13.99
CA VAL A 686 8.76 44.07 -13.34
C VAL A 686 9.23 42.76 -13.94
N SER A 687 9.85 41.93 -13.12
CA SER A 687 10.27 40.59 -13.52
C SER A 687 9.07 39.69 -13.82
N HIS A 688 9.31 38.58 -14.51
CA HIS A 688 8.28 37.55 -14.65
C HIS A 688 8.05 36.86 -13.31
N PRO A 689 6.79 36.63 -12.89
CA PRO A 689 6.50 35.91 -11.66
C PRO A 689 7.08 34.49 -11.68
N LEU A 690 7.76 34.11 -10.61
CA LEU A 690 8.47 32.84 -10.52
C LEU A 690 8.31 32.19 -9.14
N TRP A 691 8.48 30.87 -9.10
CA TRP A 691 8.50 30.15 -7.83
C TRP A 691 9.80 30.43 -7.10
N ARG A 692 9.70 31.05 -5.93
CA ARG A 692 10.85 31.36 -5.10
C ARG A 692 11.45 30.08 -4.52
N ALA A 693 12.77 30.07 -4.35
CA ALA A 693 13.41 29.13 -3.44
C ALA A 693 12.85 29.31 -2.01
N PRO A 694 12.91 28.27 -1.15
CA PRO A 694 12.46 28.39 0.23
C PRO A 694 13.19 29.49 0.98
N PHE A 695 12.53 29.99 2.02
CA PHE A 695 13.14 30.98 2.89
C PHE A 695 14.24 30.34 3.73
N GLN A 696 15.45 30.90 3.61
CA GLN A 696 16.58 30.58 4.45
C GLN A 696 16.83 31.70 5.47
N LEU A 697 16.88 31.33 6.74
CA LEU A 697 17.14 32.24 7.85
C LEU A 697 18.65 32.29 8.11
N SER A 698 19.32 33.29 7.54
CA SER A 698 20.78 33.46 7.65
C SER A 698 21.19 34.23 8.90
N THR A 699 22.49 34.24 9.20
CA THR A 699 23.08 35.05 10.28
C THR A 699 22.81 36.53 10.08
N THR A 700 22.77 37.02 8.83
CA THR A 700 22.43 38.41 8.51
C THR A 700 20.99 38.73 8.88
N VAL A 701 20.04 37.87 8.51
CA VAL A 701 18.62 38.01 8.88
C VAL A 701 18.45 37.97 10.40
N HIS A 702 19.17 37.06 11.07
CA HIS A 702 19.16 36.99 12.54
C HIS A 702 19.59 38.31 13.16
N ARG A 703 20.69 38.93 12.70
CA ARG A 703 21.20 40.20 13.21
C ARG A 703 20.19 41.35 13.00
N ILE A 704 19.63 41.47 11.80
CA ILE A 704 18.68 42.55 11.45
C ILE A 704 17.43 42.49 12.32
N PHE A 705 16.84 41.29 12.48
CA PHE A 705 15.58 41.13 13.21
C PHE A 705 15.78 40.68 14.67
N SER A 706 17.02 40.70 15.17
CA SER A 706 17.42 40.21 16.49
C SER A 706 16.89 38.80 16.79
N GLY A 707 16.85 37.93 15.78
CA GLY A 707 16.34 36.57 15.87
C GLY A 707 14.82 36.45 16.09
N ASP A 708 14.02 37.53 15.95
CA ASP A 708 12.56 37.46 16.07
C ASP A 708 11.92 37.13 14.71
N LEU A 709 11.44 35.90 14.56
CA LEU A 709 10.79 35.44 13.32
C LEU A 709 9.51 36.21 13.01
N THR A 710 8.83 36.76 14.01
CA THR A 710 7.62 37.55 13.78
C THR A 710 7.96 38.86 13.09
N LYS A 711 9.08 39.51 13.50
CA LYS A 711 9.54 40.75 12.87
C LYS A 711 9.99 40.51 11.44
N TRP A 712 10.81 39.49 11.23
CA TRP A 712 11.27 39.10 9.90
C TRP A 712 10.11 38.79 8.94
N PHE A 713 9.16 37.97 9.38
CA PHE A 713 8.04 37.55 8.52
C PHE A 713 7.11 38.71 8.15
N ARG A 714 6.93 39.68 9.06
CA ARG A 714 6.17 40.91 8.74
C ARG A 714 6.90 41.75 7.71
N TRP A 715 8.20 41.99 7.89
CA TRP A 715 9.01 42.75 6.94
C TRP A 715 9.01 42.10 5.55
N LEU A 716 9.09 40.77 5.48
CA LEU A 716 9.04 40.02 4.21
C LEU A 716 7.77 40.28 3.41
N LEU A 717 6.63 40.46 4.09
CA LEU A 717 5.32 40.66 3.46
C LEU A 717 4.89 42.13 3.39
N ASP A 718 5.69 43.05 3.95
CA ASP A 718 5.38 44.47 3.96
C ASP A 718 5.58 45.06 2.55
N PRO A 719 4.55 45.60 1.88
CA PRO A 719 4.68 46.14 0.54
C PRO A 719 5.47 47.45 0.46
N SER A 720 5.74 48.11 1.59
CA SER A 720 6.33 49.46 1.64
C SER A 720 7.86 49.48 1.73
N GLU A 721 8.49 48.35 2.08
CA GLU A 721 9.93 48.27 2.37
C GLU A 721 10.77 47.95 1.13
N TRP A 722 11.52 48.92 0.60
CA TRP A 722 12.38 48.76 -0.59
C TRP A 722 13.86 48.58 -0.22
N GLU A 723 14.55 47.68 -0.92
CA GLU A 723 15.98 47.43 -0.73
C GLU A 723 16.82 48.25 -1.71
N ALA A 724 17.97 48.76 -1.27
CA ALA A 724 18.91 49.44 -2.16
C ALA A 724 19.47 48.47 -3.22
N ALA A 725 19.53 48.92 -4.47
CA ALA A 725 20.00 48.14 -5.60
C ALA A 725 20.83 49.01 -6.57
N SER A 726 21.57 48.35 -7.46
CA SER A 726 22.19 49.00 -8.61
C SER A 726 21.24 49.00 -9.80
N CYS A 727 21.33 50.02 -10.66
CA CYS A 727 20.55 50.04 -11.89
C CYS A 727 20.89 48.85 -12.79
N TRP A 728 19.86 48.21 -13.34
CA TRP A 728 19.95 46.99 -14.15
C TRP A 728 20.04 47.26 -15.66
N ARG A 729 19.92 48.52 -16.08
CA ARG A 729 20.03 48.90 -17.51
C ARG A 729 21.48 48.82 -17.94
N GLN A 730 21.79 47.79 -18.72
CA GLN A 730 23.09 47.57 -19.34
C GLN A 730 22.88 47.39 -20.84
N TRP A 731 23.85 47.86 -21.64
CA TRP A 731 23.94 47.62 -23.07
C TRP A 731 25.31 46.99 -23.35
N ASP A 732 25.34 45.79 -23.96
CA ASP A 732 26.57 45.03 -24.24
C ASP A 732 27.54 44.93 -23.03
N SER A 733 26.99 44.64 -21.85
CA SER A 733 27.70 44.56 -20.56
C SER A 733 28.23 45.89 -20.00
N ASN A 734 28.02 47.01 -20.68
CA ASN A 734 28.31 48.34 -20.16
C ASN A 734 27.07 48.90 -19.46
N PRO A 735 27.19 49.47 -18.24
CA PRO A 735 26.07 50.06 -17.55
C PRO A 735 25.61 51.33 -18.28
N TRP A 736 24.38 51.29 -18.81
CA TRP A 736 23.76 52.40 -19.51
C TRP A 736 23.20 53.44 -18.51
N CYS A 737 22.91 53.01 -17.29
CA CYS A 737 22.56 53.90 -16.19
C CYS A 737 23.28 53.42 -14.92
N ASN A 738 23.89 54.37 -14.20
CA ASN A 738 24.53 54.16 -12.90
C ASN A 738 23.73 54.82 -11.77
N GLY A 739 22.44 55.06 -12.01
CA GLY A 739 21.53 55.73 -11.08
C GLY A 739 21.28 54.92 -9.81
N VAL A 740 20.84 55.61 -8.76
CA VAL A 740 20.38 54.96 -7.52
C VAL A 740 19.11 54.18 -7.84
N ALA A 741 19.15 52.87 -7.57
CA ALA A 741 18.01 51.98 -7.77
C ALA A 741 17.56 51.36 -6.46
N MET A 742 16.32 50.89 -6.47
CA MET A 742 15.71 50.16 -5.38
C MET A 742 14.97 48.95 -5.94
N ALA A 743 14.95 47.86 -5.19
CA ALA A 743 14.24 46.64 -5.55
C ALA A 743 13.27 46.24 -4.43
N LYS A 744 12.11 45.71 -4.84
CA LYS A 744 11.13 45.10 -3.96
C LYS A 744 10.72 43.75 -4.51
N GLU A 745 10.64 42.76 -3.63
CA GLU A 745 10.01 41.50 -3.96
C GLU A 745 8.61 41.43 -3.34
N TYR A 746 7.61 41.19 -4.18
CA TYR A 746 6.23 40.97 -3.77
C TYR A 746 5.94 39.48 -3.76
N ILE A 747 5.46 38.97 -2.64
CA ILE A 747 4.95 37.60 -2.53
C ILE A 747 3.51 37.59 -3.02
N LEU A 748 3.27 36.94 -4.17
CA LEU A 748 1.96 36.80 -4.80
C LEU A 748 1.19 35.59 -4.27
N SER A 749 1.88 34.59 -3.73
CA SER A 749 1.25 33.43 -3.10
C SER A 749 2.17 32.83 -2.04
N ILE A 750 1.60 32.49 -0.89
CA ILE A 750 2.29 31.86 0.23
C ILE A 750 2.09 30.33 0.22
N PRO A 751 3.06 29.51 0.65
CA PRO A 751 2.94 28.05 0.59
C PRO A 751 1.97 27.46 1.62
N VAL A 752 1.31 26.34 1.33
CA VAL A 752 0.45 25.68 2.34
C VAL A 752 1.27 25.14 3.52
N VAL A 753 2.48 24.64 3.25
CA VAL A 753 3.47 24.25 4.25
C VAL A 753 4.68 25.16 4.12
N LEU A 754 4.85 26.02 5.13
CA LEU A 754 5.96 26.95 5.20
C LEU A 754 7.14 26.27 5.91
N ILE A 755 8.19 26.00 5.14
CA ILE A 755 9.45 25.43 5.64
C ILE A 755 10.48 26.56 5.71
N LEU A 756 10.99 26.83 6.91
CA LEU A 756 12.05 27.80 7.16
C LEU A 756 13.32 27.02 7.55
N GLU A 757 14.32 26.99 6.68
CA GLU A 757 15.62 26.39 7.00
C GLU A 757 16.51 27.43 7.68
N VAL A 758 17.07 27.09 8.84
CA VAL A 758 18.02 27.93 9.55
C VAL A 758 19.41 27.61 9.02
N GLY A 759 20.05 28.62 8.41
CA GLY A 759 21.41 28.51 7.87
C GLY A 759 22.45 28.33 8.97
N ASP A 760 23.75 28.33 8.61
CA ASP A 760 24.85 28.16 9.56
C ASP A 760 24.98 29.36 10.52
N THR A 761 24.13 29.37 11.54
CA THR A 761 24.10 30.37 12.60
C THR A 761 24.69 29.73 13.86
N LEU A 762 26.01 29.52 13.87
CA LEU A 762 26.75 29.03 15.02
C LEU A 762 26.36 29.79 16.30
N GLY A 763 25.57 29.17 17.17
CA GLY A 763 25.18 29.69 18.48
C GLY A 763 23.99 30.66 18.52
N SER A 764 23.42 31.07 17.38
CA SER A 764 22.32 32.04 17.38
C SER A 764 20.97 31.40 17.72
N SER A 765 20.26 32.00 18.67
CA SER A 765 18.94 31.55 19.09
C SER A 765 17.84 32.36 18.41
N TRP A 766 16.88 31.66 17.79
CA TRP A 766 15.68 32.26 17.20
C TRP A 766 14.50 32.22 18.18
N LYS A 767 13.71 33.29 18.19
CA LYS A 767 12.41 33.36 18.87
C LYS A 767 11.33 32.93 17.88
N VAL A 768 10.83 31.71 18.09
CA VAL A 768 9.85 31.06 17.20
C VAL A 768 8.44 31.27 17.75
N PRO A 769 7.57 32.04 17.08
CA PRO A 769 6.20 32.23 17.54
C PRO A 769 5.34 30.97 17.32
N PRO A 770 4.27 30.79 18.10
CA PRO A 770 3.33 29.69 17.85
C PRO A 770 2.53 29.90 16.55
N ASN A 771 2.37 31.16 16.11
CA ASN A 771 1.62 31.49 14.91
C ASN A 771 2.31 32.63 14.13
N LEU A 772 2.18 32.59 12.80
CA LEU A 772 2.51 33.72 11.91
C LEU A 772 1.23 34.20 11.20
N LEU A 773 1.12 35.51 10.99
CA LEU A 773 -0.09 36.16 10.46
C LEU A 773 0.27 36.89 9.14
N PRO A 774 0.10 36.25 7.97
CA PRO A 774 0.49 36.83 6.69
C PRO A 774 -0.18 38.17 6.37
N LEU A 775 -1.49 38.29 6.62
CA LEU A 775 -2.28 39.52 6.37
C LEU A 775 -2.73 40.19 7.68
N GLY A 776 -2.06 39.90 8.79
CA GLY A 776 -2.45 40.40 10.12
C GLY A 776 -3.65 39.66 10.73
N LYS A 777 -4.18 40.18 11.85
CA LYS A 777 -5.17 39.47 12.68
C LYS A 777 -6.56 39.32 12.02
N LYS A 778 -6.93 40.26 11.14
CA LYS A 778 -8.27 40.30 10.53
C LYS A 778 -8.56 39.04 9.71
N PHE A 779 -7.59 38.59 8.91
CA PHE A 779 -7.72 37.44 8.01
C PHE A 779 -7.39 36.10 8.67
N ALA A 780 -7.03 36.10 9.96
CA ALA A 780 -6.82 34.87 10.70
C ALA A 780 -8.11 34.05 10.82
N ALA A 781 -9.27 34.71 10.89
CA ALA A 781 -10.58 34.05 10.90
C ALA A 781 -10.89 33.34 9.58
N ASP A 782 -10.35 33.83 8.46
CA ASP A 782 -10.45 33.20 7.13
C ASP A 782 -9.42 32.08 6.93
N GLY A 783 -8.70 31.70 7.98
CA GLY A 783 -7.68 30.65 7.94
C GLY A 783 -6.33 31.09 7.35
N VAL A 784 -6.15 32.38 7.03
CA VAL A 784 -4.86 32.96 6.60
C VAL A 784 -3.97 33.19 7.82
N LYS A 785 -3.60 32.08 8.45
CA LYS A 785 -2.79 31.99 9.66
C LYS A 785 -1.95 30.74 9.60
N TYR A 786 -0.66 30.89 9.86
CA TYR A 786 0.27 29.77 9.99
C TYR A 786 0.33 29.32 11.44
N ASN A 787 0.16 28.02 11.68
CA ASN A 787 0.33 27.39 12.98
C ASN A 787 1.65 26.61 13.01
N LEU A 788 2.44 26.78 14.06
CA LEU A 788 3.69 26.05 14.27
C LEU A 788 3.38 24.57 14.50
N VAL A 789 3.93 23.69 13.66
CA VAL A 789 3.68 22.24 13.75
C VAL A 789 4.91 21.45 14.16
N ALA A 790 6.11 21.92 13.81
CA ALA A 790 7.32 21.13 13.97
C ALA A 790 8.62 21.95 13.98
N GLN A 791 9.66 21.38 14.62
CA GLN A 791 11.05 21.82 14.56
C GLN A 791 11.99 20.63 14.42
N ILE A 792 13.08 20.83 13.69
CA ILE A 792 14.15 19.84 13.50
C ILE A 792 15.44 20.38 14.10
N TYR A 793 16.17 19.52 14.78
CA TYR A 793 17.44 19.84 15.42
C TYR A 793 18.54 18.88 14.99
N THR A 794 19.79 19.36 15.00
CA THR A 794 20.98 18.55 14.73
C THR A 794 22.08 18.80 15.75
N ASN A 795 22.91 17.81 16.02
CA ASN A 795 24.16 17.98 16.77
C ASN A 795 25.38 18.23 15.86
N TYR A 796 25.16 18.54 14.57
CA TYR A 796 26.23 18.79 13.61
C TYR A 796 27.23 19.83 14.11
N THR A 797 28.51 19.45 14.07
CA THR A 797 29.66 20.34 14.15
C THR A 797 30.56 20.07 12.95
N VAL A 798 31.36 21.07 12.54
CA VAL A 798 32.33 20.92 11.44
C VAL A 798 33.31 19.76 11.71
N GLU A 799 33.57 19.45 12.98
CA GLU A 799 34.45 18.36 13.43
C GLU A 799 33.80 16.96 13.37
N LEU A 800 32.48 16.84 13.52
CA LEU A 800 31.77 15.55 13.56
C LEU A 800 31.52 14.93 12.18
N GLY A 801 31.68 15.69 11.10
CA GLY A 801 31.54 15.20 9.72
C GLY A 801 30.27 14.37 9.46
N PRO A 802 30.34 13.20 8.78
CA PRO A 802 29.18 12.38 8.44
C PRO A 802 28.49 11.68 9.64
N HIS A 803 28.89 11.97 10.88
CA HIS A 803 28.31 11.42 12.11
C HIS A 803 27.26 12.34 12.77
N SER A 804 26.76 13.35 12.06
CA SER A 804 25.67 14.19 12.57
C SER A 804 24.35 13.44 12.71
N HIS A 805 23.66 13.66 13.83
CA HIS A 805 22.38 13.09 14.17
C HIS A 805 21.29 14.17 14.20
N PHE A 806 20.16 13.85 13.59
CA PHE A 806 19.00 14.73 13.52
C PHE A 806 17.85 14.15 14.34
N ILE A 807 17.22 15.02 15.10
CA ILE A 807 16.02 14.72 15.88
C ILE A 807 14.94 15.75 15.53
N ALA A 808 13.70 15.42 15.82
CA ALA A 808 12.60 16.34 15.57
C ALA A 808 11.62 16.39 16.73
N ARG A 809 10.95 17.53 16.87
CA ARG A 809 9.85 17.72 17.82
C ARG A 809 8.65 18.27 17.08
N TYR A 810 7.48 17.73 17.36
CA TYR A 810 6.25 18.17 16.70
C TYR A 810 5.05 18.12 17.64
N VAL A 811 4.02 18.87 17.25
CA VAL A 811 2.69 18.80 17.87
C VAL A 811 1.73 18.08 16.93
N THR A 812 0.81 17.29 17.48
CA THR A 812 -0.21 16.60 16.69
C THR A 812 -1.12 17.59 15.95
N PRO A 813 -1.76 17.20 14.82
CA PRO A 813 -2.57 18.12 14.02
C PRO A 813 -3.76 18.76 14.75
N ASP A 814 -4.24 18.16 15.84
CA ASP A 814 -5.26 18.69 16.74
C ASP A 814 -4.70 19.72 17.75
N GLY A 815 -3.37 19.86 17.83
CA GLY A 815 -2.69 20.78 18.75
C GLY A 815 -2.49 20.23 20.17
N ASP A 816 -2.91 18.99 20.43
CA ASP A 816 -3.10 18.49 21.80
C ASP A 816 -1.87 17.82 22.42
N LYS A 817 -1.01 17.18 21.62
CA LYS A 817 0.10 16.35 22.12
C LYS A 817 1.42 16.70 21.45
N ILE A 818 2.49 16.70 22.25
CA ILE A 818 3.86 16.95 21.77
C ILE A 818 4.69 15.66 21.80
N PHE A 819 5.40 15.42 20.71
CA PHE A 819 6.23 14.23 20.52
C PHE A 819 7.67 14.61 20.22
N ASP A 820 8.60 13.87 20.83
CA ASP A 820 10.02 13.88 20.48
C ASP A 820 10.34 12.67 19.63
N TYR A 821 10.86 12.92 18.44
CA TYR A 821 11.31 11.89 17.53
C TYR A 821 12.84 11.82 17.51
N ASP A 822 13.36 10.69 17.99
CA ASP A 822 14.75 10.29 17.84
C ASP A 822 14.77 8.87 17.26
N GLY A 823 15.17 8.76 16.00
CA GLY A 823 15.18 7.50 15.26
C GLY A 823 16.08 6.41 15.85
N MET A 824 16.99 6.74 16.79
CA MET A 824 17.90 5.80 17.46
C MET A 824 17.40 5.29 18.81
N LYS A 825 16.67 6.11 19.59
CA LYS A 825 16.36 5.79 21.00
C LYS A 825 15.18 4.84 21.20
N HIS A 826 14.18 4.86 20.31
CA HIS A 826 12.91 4.14 20.53
C HIS A 826 12.49 3.27 19.34
N ASP A 827 13.45 2.66 18.65
CA ASP A 827 13.20 1.77 17.50
C ASP A 827 12.33 2.43 16.41
N GLY A 828 12.57 3.72 16.16
CA GLY A 828 11.79 4.52 15.22
C GLY A 828 10.42 4.97 15.72
N HIS A 829 10.18 5.02 17.04
CA HIS A 829 8.99 5.63 17.60
C HIS A 829 9.29 7.03 18.14
N ALA A 830 8.37 7.96 17.94
CA ALA A 830 8.37 9.24 18.62
C ALA A 830 7.76 9.08 20.02
N GLU A 831 8.42 9.64 21.03
CA GLU A 831 8.01 9.57 22.43
C GLU A 831 7.08 10.74 22.76
N HIS A 832 5.87 10.46 23.23
CA HIS A 832 4.96 11.47 23.76
C HIS A 832 5.56 12.10 25.01
N ARG A 833 5.39 13.42 25.16
CA ARG A 833 5.78 14.19 26.34
C ARG A 833 4.54 14.61 27.14
N PRO A 834 4.08 13.82 28.14
CA PRO A 834 2.88 14.13 28.90
C PRO A 834 3.02 15.47 29.64
N GLY A 835 2.04 16.36 29.48
CA GLY A 835 2.03 17.68 30.14
C GLY A 835 2.87 18.75 29.43
N ALA A 836 3.54 18.42 28.32
CA ALA A 836 4.20 19.41 27.48
C ALA A 836 3.17 20.35 26.84
N LYS A 837 3.51 21.64 26.79
CA LYS A 837 2.67 22.69 26.19
C LYS A 837 3.42 23.31 25.01
N LEU A 838 2.69 23.78 24.00
CA LEU A 838 3.30 24.40 22.82
C LEU A 838 4.27 25.53 23.22
N SER A 839 3.90 26.35 24.21
CA SER A 839 4.78 27.36 24.80
C SER A 839 5.85 26.71 25.68
N GLY A 840 7.11 27.00 25.40
CA GLY A 840 8.26 26.49 26.16
C GLY A 840 8.77 25.12 25.72
N TRP A 841 8.01 24.34 24.93
CA TRP A 841 8.50 23.08 24.35
C TRP A 841 8.74 23.14 22.85
N LEU A 842 7.93 23.90 22.11
CA LEU A 842 8.08 24.06 20.67
C LEU A 842 8.14 25.53 20.25
N SER A 843 7.33 26.40 20.85
CA SER A 843 7.37 27.85 20.62
C SER A 843 8.12 28.58 21.74
N GLY A 844 8.70 29.73 21.41
CA GLY A 844 9.54 30.54 22.29
C GLY A 844 10.98 30.63 21.79
N GLN A 845 11.89 30.92 22.71
CA GLN A 845 13.31 31.03 22.40
C GLN A 845 13.90 29.62 22.20
N SER A 846 14.43 29.34 20.99
CA SER A 846 14.88 28.00 20.58
C SER A 846 15.91 27.36 21.51
N ASN A 847 16.85 28.14 22.09
CA ASN A 847 17.82 27.64 23.07
C ASN A 847 17.28 27.52 24.52
N LYS A 848 16.04 27.92 24.79
CA LYS A 848 15.38 27.80 26.10
C LYS A 848 14.23 26.78 26.10
N LEU A 849 14.09 26.00 25.03
CA LEU A 849 13.05 24.97 24.96
C LEU A 849 13.35 23.83 25.93
N SER A 850 12.31 23.37 26.61
CA SER A 850 12.40 22.33 27.64
C SER A 850 12.88 21.00 27.07
N CYS A 851 13.72 20.29 27.82
CA CYS A 851 14.09 18.89 27.53
C CYS A 851 14.72 18.65 26.14
N LEU A 852 15.37 19.64 25.52
CA LEU A 852 16.23 19.39 24.36
C LEU A 852 17.58 18.83 24.82
N PRO A 853 18.13 17.80 24.14
CA PRO A 853 19.45 17.29 24.49
C PRO A 853 20.55 18.34 24.29
N VAL A 854 21.53 18.36 25.20
CA VAL A 854 22.67 19.28 25.12
C VAL A 854 23.43 19.06 23.81
N GLY A 855 23.81 20.16 23.14
CA GLY A 855 24.55 20.12 21.88
C GLY A 855 23.70 20.11 20.61
N TYR A 856 22.36 20.01 20.71
CA TYR A 856 21.47 20.11 19.55
C TYR A 856 21.09 21.55 19.22
N ARG A 857 21.01 21.87 17.93
CA ARG A 857 20.74 23.20 17.38
C ARG A 857 19.61 23.15 16.38
N LEU A 858 18.80 24.21 16.33
CA LEU A 858 17.67 24.33 15.41
C LEU A 858 18.15 24.44 13.96
N VAL A 859 17.60 23.62 13.06
CA VAL A 859 17.92 23.65 11.61
C VAL A 859 16.72 23.89 10.72
N ALA A 860 15.51 23.58 11.19
CA ALA A 860 14.31 23.88 10.43
C ALA A 860 13.11 24.14 11.35
N VAL A 861 12.26 25.05 10.92
CA VAL A 861 10.95 25.36 11.53
C VAL A 861 9.87 25.16 10.48
N ILE A 862 8.81 24.45 10.84
CA ILE A 862 7.72 24.12 9.92
C ILE A 862 6.41 24.68 10.45
N TYR A 863 5.72 25.44 9.61
CA TYR A 863 4.37 25.93 9.85
C TYR A 863 3.39 25.36 8.82
N ARG A 864 2.13 25.23 9.23
CA ARG A 864 1.01 24.86 8.37
C ARG A 864 -0.01 25.98 8.27
N LEU A 865 -0.44 26.31 7.06
CA LEU A 865 -1.51 27.26 6.82
C LEU A 865 -2.87 26.67 7.23
N GLU A 866 -3.57 27.30 8.16
CA GLU A 866 -4.76 26.78 8.82
C GLU A 866 -5.90 26.48 7.83
N GLY A 867 -6.21 27.42 6.93
CA GLY A 867 -7.21 27.24 5.88
C GLY A 867 -6.70 26.51 4.63
N GLY A 868 -5.46 26.02 4.63
CA GLY A 868 -4.85 25.27 3.53
C GLY A 868 -4.92 26.01 2.19
N GLY A 869 -5.28 25.28 1.12
CA GLY A 869 -5.37 25.85 -0.22
C GLY A 869 -6.42 26.96 -0.38
N ALA A 870 -7.48 26.97 0.44
CA ALA A 870 -8.47 28.04 0.42
C ALA A 870 -7.89 29.34 0.97
N ALA A 871 -7.18 29.28 2.11
CA ALA A 871 -6.47 30.44 2.66
C ALA A 871 -5.34 30.92 1.73
N GLN A 872 -4.67 30.03 1.01
CA GLN A 872 -3.67 30.39 0.00
C GLN A 872 -4.29 31.17 -1.17
N GLN A 873 -5.57 30.99 -1.49
CA GLN A 873 -6.29 31.76 -2.52
C GLN A 873 -6.81 33.11 -2.00
N VAL A 874 -7.05 33.21 -0.69
CA VAL A 874 -7.47 34.46 -0.04
C VAL A 874 -6.28 35.42 0.12
N PHE A 875 -5.10 34.88 0.37
CA PHE A 875 -3.83 35.61 0.27
C PHE A 875 -3.56 35.99 -1.18
#